data_AF-A0A0Q7C1C4-F1
#
_entry.id   AF-A0A0Q7C1C4-F1
#
_cell.length_a   1.000
_cell.length_b   1.000
_cell.length_c   1.000
_cell.angle_alpha   90.00
_cell.angle_beta   90.00
_cell.angle_gamma   90.00
#
_symmetry.space_group_name_H-M   'P 1'
#
loop_
_entity.id
_entity.type
_entity.pdbx_description
1 polymer ?
#
loop_
_entity_poly.entity_id
_entity_poly.type
_entity_poly.pdbx_seq_one_letter_code
_entity_poly.pdbx_strand_id
1 'polypeptide(L)'
;MTTHSRPVRLLDPGAPMSRTSRLCPQRLRRTALALALVAPALALIAAPSTAAAPTYLPAEKAVASTVLFSYVGGEQTFVVPDGVYQIDVDAVGAPGATSVGGRGARVTATLSVEPGDVFYVRVGGGGGSGWGGWNGGGTPVAGSNGSAGGGGGATDLRTCGASDTGCSQLGSRVVVAGGGGGAGGISGGGDVAAGDAGAAAPDYAGVRGPAGGGGAGTASAGGAGGVDASYANGGRGNGNAGTYGTGGSSRYTGTTFRGAGGGGGGLYGGGSGGTNQYYGAGGGGGSSLVPAGGALALAERTVGSQLKISYDAGPVTDVSVDVADDTIVATGADSTTVSATASLEDGTKVSGLEVVFDSTDPSQSFGPVTDHGDGTYSATLMGSTTAGAATVTATAKGSTGVYDVSGSAGVTTEGYVLNVGAVTGKLVATGADSLTVSATAESASGTPLSGLPVTFQSSDPGQSFGTVTDHGDGSYSATLSGSTTVGTATITPSATGTPTVATGGVETEGYTVTVKPVTTKLVATGLDSVPVTATAKSTSGVLLPGLDVSFGSSDAGQSFGPVTDAGDGTYVATLSGSTTIGSANLGVTVTGAGAPTLVGASVATEGYSVTLRPIDDAILGTGTATVPVTALARSASRAPMPGLTVSFVSTDPGQSFGTVTDNGDGTYSATLTGSTTPGVSGLRAVVTGAGSPSTPEVELVTDRYDTPSITATLAPSSSVRNGWFRTPVTVTFACAGTLPLTASCPAPVLLSTDGRDQTVSRTVTDTFGSTGSVTSGAVNIDATRPGVIVTGARSGATYKSPRKLVCKGTDALSGLASCKVTTKKQKSKKRTLVRWTATAVDRAGNTATSTGSYTIKAKVKKRR
;
A
#
# COMPACT_ATOMS: atom_id res chain seq x y z
N MET A 1 -10.72 33.94 -44.02
CA MET A 1 -9.89 34.77 -44.93
C MET A 1 -8.75 33.92 -45.46
N THR A 2 -8.17 34.31 -46.60
CA THR A 2 -6.90 33.78 -47.16
C THR A 2 -5.70 34.14 -46.23
N THR A 3 -4.49 33.57 -46.33
CA THR A 3 -3.62 33.42 -47.52
C THR A 3 -2.57 32.28 -47.41
N HIS A 4 -1.97 31.91 -48.55
CA HIS A 4 -0.71 31.16 -48.65
C HIS A 4 0.53 32.08 -48.56
N SER A 5 1.72 31.52 -48.33
CA SER A 5 2.94 31.81 -49.12
C SER A 5 4.01 30.70 -48.96
N ARG A 6 4.97 30.62 -49.90
CA ARG A 6 6.10 29.66 -49.92
C ARG A 6 7.46 30.43 -49.81
N PRO A 7 8.68 29.91 -50.15
CA PRO A 7 9.84 30.09 -49.27
C PRO A 7 11.01 30.89 -49.90
N VAL A 8 12.13 31.02 -49.17
CA VAL A 8 13.39 31.65 -49.63
C VAL A 8 14.59 30.71 -49.39
N ARG A 9 15.65 30.89 -50.18
CA ARG A 9 16.92 30.11 -50.22
C ARG A 9 18.10 31.10 -50.24
N LEU A 10 19.35 30.62 -50.45
CA LEU A 10 20.63 31.37 -50.51
C LEU A 10 21.26 31.56 -49.09
N LEU A 11 22.59 31.50 -48.88
CA LEU A 11 23.71 31.07 -49.73
C LEU A 11 24.94 30.65 -48.88
N ASP A 12 25.90 29.96 -49.50
CA ASP A 12 27.27 29.64 -49.02
C ASP A 12 28.19 30.88 -49.17
N PRO A 13 29.29 31.07 -48.39
CA PRO A 13 30.59 30.51 -48.83
C PRO A 13 31.68 30.22 -47.74
N GLY A 14 32.55 29.24 -48.03
CA GLY A 14 34.02 29.43 -47.93
C GLY A 14 34.83 28.70 -46.83
N ALA A 15 35.91 28.03 -47.23
CA ALA A 15 36.95 27.38 -46.37
C ALA A 15 38.28 28.18 -46.39
N PRO A 16 39.36 27.87 -45.61
CA PRO A 16 40.23 26.70 -45.91
C PRO A 16 41.15 26.07 -44.80
N MET A 17 41.66 24.85 -45.09
CA MET A 17 43.00 24.25 -44.80
C MET A 17 43.57 23.90 -43.39
N SER A 18 43.88 22.60 -43.18
CA SER A 18 45.23 22.00 -42.84
C SER A 18 45.09 20.46 -42.70
N ARG A 19 45.66 19.56 -43.53
CA ARG A 19 47.07 19.00 -43.60
C ARG A 19 47.55 18.31 -42.30
N THR A 20 48.19 17.11 -42.28
CA THR A 20 49.08 16.43 -43.26
C THR A 20 49.01 14.87 -43.34
N SER A 21 49.10 14.33 -44.58
CA SER A 21 49.84 13.15 -45.15
C SER A 21 50.22 11.90 -44.30
N ARG A 22 50.31 10.65 -44.84
CA ARG A 22 51.07 10.09 -46.00
C ARG A 22 50.52 8.66 -46.40
N LEU A 23 50.88 7.89 -47.45
CA LEU A 23 51.42 8.04 -48.84
C LEU A 23 51.42 6.66 -49.58
N CYS A 24 50.93 6.57 -50.84
CA CYS A 24 51.35 5.69 -51.99
C CYS A 24 51.51 4.15 -51.88
N PRO A 25 51.62 3.39 -53.01
CA PRO A 25 51.04 3.46 -54.38
C PRO A 25 50.45 2.06 -54.81
N GLN A 26 50.24 1.54 -56.05
CA GLN A 26 50.40 1.93 -57.48
C GLN A 26 49.11 1.51 -58.30
N ARG A 27 49.24 1.04 -59.58
CA ARG A 27 48.22 0.48 -60.51
C ARG A 27 48.91 -0.33 -61.65
N LEU A 28 48.19 -1.16 -62.44
CA LEU A 28 48.23 -1.25 -63.93
C LEU A 28 47.14 -2.24 -64.46
N ARG A 29 46.20 -1.82 -65.35
CA ARG A 29 46.09 -2.04 -66.84
C ARG A 29 45.80 -3.49 -67.32
N ARG A 30 44.60 -3.76 -67.91
CA ARG A 30 44.24 -3.80 -69.38
C ARG A 30 44.90 -4.96 -70.16
N THR A 31 44.17 -5.78 -70.94
CA THR A 31 43.67 -5.52 -72.32
C THR A 31 42.40 -6.33 -72.72
N ALA A 32 41.87 -6.14 -73.95
CA ALA A 32 40.77 -6.92 -74.57
C ALA A 32 40.78 -6.84 -76.12
N LEU A 33 40.26 -7.87 -76.83
CA LEU A 33 39.84 -7.97 -78.27
C LEU A 33 39.16 -9.38 -78.45
N ALA A 34 37.99 -9.63 -79.07
CA ALA A 34 37.50 -9.51 -80.47
C ALA A 34 38.02 -10.64 -81.44
N LEU A 35 37.32 -11.16 -82.48
CA LEU A 35 36.02 -10.83 -83.11
C LEU A 35 35.48 -11.96 -84.08
N ALA A 36 34.16 -12.22 -84.12
CA ALA A 36 33.34 -12.82 -85.24
C ALA A 36 33.70 -14.25 -85.80
N LEU A 37 33.00 -14.94 -86.74
CA LEU A 37 31.95 -14.65 -87.76
C LEU A 37 30.93 -15.83 -88.00
N VAL A 38 29.71 -15.50 -88.46
CA VAL A 38 28.89 -16.19 -89.54
C VAL A 38 28.16 -17.55 -89.27
N ALA A 39 27.06 -17.75 -90.03
CA ALA A 39 26.14 -18.91 -90.14
C ALA A 39 25.84 -19.18 -91.66
N PRO A 40 24.93 -20.09 -92.13
CA PRO A 40 24.03 -21.02 -91.45
C PRO A 40 23.98 -22.47 -92.05
N ALA A 41 23.09 -23.30 -91.50
CA ALA A 41 22.32 -24.43 -92.08
C ALA A 41 22.91 -25.36 -93.18
N LEU A 42 22.93 -26.67 -92.89
CA LEU A 42 22.74 -27.74 -93.88
C LEU A 42 22.06 -28.97 -93.23
N ALA A 43 21.48 -29.87 -94.04
CA ALA A 43 20.74 -31.06 -93.60
C ALA A 43 21.33 -32.36 -94.17
N LEU A 44 20.71 -33.52 -93.85
CA LEU A 44 21.10 -34.89 -94.26
C LEU A 44 22.38 -35.39 -93.56
N ILE A 45 22.49 -36.59 -92.98
CA ILE A 45 22.08 -37.95 -93.38
C ILE A 45 21.82 -38.83 -92.14
N ALA A 46 20.98 -39.86 -92.26
CA ALA A 46 20.84 -40.90 -91.23
C ALA A 46 21.92 -42.00 -91.35
N ALA A 47 22.45 -42.45 -90.23
CA ALA A 47 23.29 -43.64 -90.12
C ALA A 47 22.79 -44.53 -88.97
N PRO A 48 22.75 -45.87 -89.12
CA PRO A 48 22.25 -46.76 -88.07
C PRO A 48 23.29 -46.88 -86.95
N SER A 49 22.99 -46.33 -85.78
CA SER A 49 23.69 -46.69 -84.55
C SER A 49 23.39 -48.16 -84.23
N THR A 50 24.43 -48.96 -84.07
CA THR A 50 24.31 -50.31 -83.51
C THR A 50 23.67 -50.23 -82.14
N ALA A 51 22.64 -51.05 -81.88
CA ALA A 51 21.97 -51.07 -80.59
C ALA A 51 22.99 -51.35 -79.47
N ALA A 52 23.23 -50.36 -78.61
CA ALA A 52 23.87 -50.61 -77.34
C ALA A 52 22.96 -51.52 -76.52
N ALA A 53 23.53 -52.49 -75.82
CA ALA A 53 22.79 -53.21 -74.79
C ALA A 53 22.26 -52.18 -73.78
N PRO A 54 21.03 -52.34 -73.25
CA PRO A 54 20.50 -51.42 -72.26
C PRO A 54 21.43 -51.40 -71.06
N THR A 55 22.09 -50.27 -70.85
CA THR A 55 22.73 -49.98 -69.57
C THR A 55 21.63 -49.96 -68.54
N TYR A 56 21.57 -50.98 -67.69
CA TYR A 56 20.72 -50.98 -66.50
C TYR A 56 20.95 -49.65 -65.78
N LEU A 57 19.91 -48.84 -65.69
CA LEU A 57 19.88 -47.76 -64.71
C LEU A 57 20.05 -48.42 -63.33
N PRO A 58 20.72 -47.76 -62.36
CA PRO A 58 20.70 -48.25 -60.99
C PRO A 58 19.24 -48.39 -60.57
N ALA A 59 18.86 -49.55 -60.04
CA ALA A 59 17.48 -49.80 -59.62
C ALA A 59 17.08 -48.71 -58.61
N GLU A 60 16.03 -47.97 -58.96
CA GLU A 60 15.50 -46.90 -58.13
C GLU A 60 15.07 -47.48 -56.78
N LYS A 61 15.51 -46.86 -55.69
CA LYS A 61 15.57 -47.58 -54.40
C LYS A 61 14.24 -47.51 -53.66
N ALA A 62 13.36 -48.43 -54.05
CA ALA A 62 12.18 -48.93 -53.36
C ALA A 62 11.83 -48.33 -51.99
N VAL A 63 10.67 -47.68 -51.90
CA VAL A 63 10.00 -47.41 -50.62
C VAL A 63 9.29 -48.70 -50.20
N ALA A 64 9.87 -49.40 -49.24
CA ALA A 64 9.39 -50.71 -48.79
C ALA A 64 8.15 -50.59 -47.90
N SER A 65 6.96 -50.61 -48.53
CA SER A 65 5.66 -50.65 -47.86
C SER A 65 5.45 -51.96 -47.09
N THR A 66 4.51 -51.97 -46.14
CA THR A 66 4.17 -53.12 -45.31
C THR A 66 2.72 -53.06 -44.83
N VAL A 67 1.98 -54.15 -45.07
CA VAL A 67 0.64 -54.38 -44.51
C VAL A 67 0.70 -55.59 -43.56
N LEU A 68 0.13 -55.45 -42.35
CA LEU A 68 0.10 -56.50 -41.33
C LEU A 68 -1.33 -56.93 -41.03
N PHE A 69 -1.69 -58.14 -41.44
CA PHE A 69 -2.96 -58.77 -41.14
C PHE A 69 -2.86 -59.56 -39.84
N SER A 70 -3.71 -59.19 -38.87
CA SER A 70 -3.86 -59.90 -37.60
C SER A 70 -5.05 -60.87 -37.63
N TYR A 71 -5.21 -61.69 -36.60
CA TYR A 71 -6.39 -62.54 -36.47
C TYR A 71 -7.65 -61.73 -36.14
N VAL A 72 -8.63 -61.74 -37.05
CA VAL A 72 -9.94 -61.06 -36.89
C VAL A 72 -11.14 -62.03 -36.86
N GLY A 73 -10.90 -63.35 -36.91
CA GLY A 73 -11.97 -64.36 -36.99
C GLY A 73 -12.71 -64.44 -38.33
N GLY A 74 -12.21 -63.73 -39.34
CA GLY A 74 -12.77 -63.63 -40.69
C GLY A 74 -11.68 -63.53 -41.75
N GLU A 75 -12.11 -63.54 -43.01
CA GLU A 75 -11.24 -63.26 -44.16
C GLU A 75 -10.97 -61.75 -44.27
N GLN A 76 -9.76 -61.41 -44.70
CA GLN A 76 -9.31 -60.05 -45.02
C GLN A 76 -8.84 -60.04 -46.49
N THR A 77 -8.73 -58.86 -47.09
CA THR A 77 -8.34 -58.72 -48.50
C THR A 77 -7.11 -57.83 -48.64
N PHE A 78 -6.21 -58.20 -49.55
CA PHE A 78 -5.10 -57.39 -50.04
C PHE A 78 -5.28 -57.24 -51.55
N VAL A 79 -5.21 -56.01 -52.06
CA VAL A 79 -5.11 -55.74 -53.50
C VAL A 79 -3.68 -55.33 -53.77
N VAL A 80 -3.03 -55.95 -54.76
CA VAL A 80 -1.70 -55.58 -55.22
C VAL A 80 -1.77 -54.18 -55.83
N PRO A 81 -1.05 -53.18 -55.29
CA PRO A 81 -1.10 -51.81 -55.83
C PRO A 81 -0.54 -51.69 -57.24
N ASP A 82 -0.83 -50.58 -57.90
CA ASP A 82 -0.28 -50.30 -59.22
C ASP A 82 1.26 -50.19 -59.18
N GLY A 83 1.91 -50.63 -60.25
CA GLY A 83 3.37 -50.76 -60.34
C GLY A 83 3.99 -51.94 -59.57
N VAL A 84 3.24 -52.64 -58.71
CA VAL A 84 3.77 -53.74 -57.88
C VAL A 84 3.74 -55.07 -58.63
N TYR A 85 4.91 -55.63 -58.93
CA TYR A 85 5.07 -56.95 -59.57
C TYR A 85 5.63 -58.04 -58.65
N GLN A 86 5.93 -57.70 -57.40
CA GLN A 86 6.55 -58.60 -56.43
C GLN A 86 6.13 -58.26 -54.99
N ILE A 87 5.75 -59.27 -54.21
CA ILE A 87 5.43 -59.14 -52.78
C ILE A 87 6.18 -60.17 -51.93
N ASP A 88 6.67 -59.76 -50.76
CA ASP A 88 7.22 -60.63 -49.73
C ASP A 88 6.15 -60.94 -48.68
N VAL A 89 5.87 -62.23 -48.48
CA VAL A 89 4.86 -62.74 -47.53
C VAL A 89 5.55 -63.40 -46.35
N ASP A 90 5.14 -63.05 -45.12
CA ASP A 90 5.55 -63.71 -43.88
C ASP A 90 4.31 -64.13 -43.08
N ALA A 91 3.99 -65.42 -43.15
CA ALA A 91 2.78 -66.03 -42.59
C ALA A 91 3.11 -66.89 -41.35
N VAL A 92 2.42 -66.65 -40.24
CA VAL A 92 2.56 -67.39 -38.98
C VAL A 92 1.26 -68.11 -38.66
N GLY A 93 1.29 -69.45 -38.64
CA GLY A 93 0.17 -70.30 -38.22
C GLY A 93 -0.02 -70.26 -36.70
N ALA A 94 -1.23 -70.56 -36.22
CA ALA A 94 -1.51 -70.47 -34.79
C ALA A 94 -0.96 -71.67 -34.00
N PRO A 95 -0.50 -71.48 -32.76
CA PRO A 95 -0.16 -72.58 -31.87
C PRO A 95 -1.43 -73.35 -31.43
N GLY A 96 -1.25 -74.63 -31.09
CA GLY A 96 -2.27 -75.41 -30.40
C GLY A 96 -2.45 -74.97 -28.94
N ALA A 97 -3.62 -75.23 -28.37
CA ALA A 97 -3.96 -74.72 -27.05
C ALA A 97 -3.19 -75.41 -25.90
N THR A 98 -3.23 -74.76 -24.73
CA THR A 98 -2.39 -74.97 -23.53
C THR A 98 -0.93 -74.51 -23.67
N SER A 99 -0.14 -74.62 -22.60
CA SER A 99 1.29 -74.28 -22.58
C SER A 99 2.16 -75.30 -23.32
N VAL A 100 1.68 -76.53 -23.55
CA VAL A 100 2.39 -77.61 -24.26
C VAL A 100 1.74 -78.01 -25.59
N GLY A 101 0.73 -77.26 -26.03
CA GLY A 101 0.28 -77.29 -27.42
C GLY A 101 1.40 -76.85 -28.37
N GLY A 102 1.47 -77.50 -29.53
CA GLY A 102 2.55 -77.32 -30.50
C GLY A 102 2.57 -75.92 -31.11
N ARG A 103 3.75 -75.49 -31.55
CA ARG A 103 3.98 -74.26 -32.29
C ARG A 103 3.37 -74.33 -33.69
N GLY A 104 2.86 -73.21 -34.17
CA GLY A 104 2.57 -73.04 -35.59
C GLY A 104 3.86 -72.95 -36.42
N ALA A 105 3.73 -73.11 -37.72
CA ALA A 105 4.79 -72.82 -38.67
C ALA A 105 4.92 -71.30 -38.88
N ARG A 106 6.10 -70.89 -39.33
CA ARG A 106 6.32 -69.62 -40.02
C ARG A 106 6.76 -69.93 -41.45
N VAL A 107 6.08 -69.35 -42.43
CA VAL A 107 6.42 -69.47 -43.86
C VAL A 107 6.72 -68.09 -44.40
N THR A 108 7.95 -67.89 -44.87
CA THR A 108 8.37 -66.66 -45.55
C THR A 108 8.62 -66.96 -47.02
N ALA A 109 7.98 -66.24 -47.94
CA ALA A 109 8.13 -66.46 -49.37
C ALA A 109 7.86 -65.19 -50.18
N THR A 110 8.64 -65.00 -51.24
CA THR A 110 8.43 -63.96 -52.24
C THR A 110 7.53 -64.49 -53.37
N LEU A 111 6.54 -63.71 -53.77
CA LEU A 111 5.61 -64.03 -54.86
C LEU A 111 5.74 -62.99 -55.97
N SER A 112 5.75 -63.44 -57.22
CA SER A 112 5.46 -62.58 -58.38
C SER A 112 3.95 -62.39 -58.50
N VAL A 113 3.53 -61.19 -58.86
CA VAL A 113 2.12 -60.75 -58.94
C VAL A 113 1.93 -59.78 -60.11
N GLU A 114 0.69 -59.49 -60.48
CA GLU A 114 0.36 -58.39 -61.39
C GLU A 114 -0.41 -57.26 -60.64
N PRO A 115 -0.22 -55.98 -61.01
CA PRO A 115 -1.03 -54.86 -60.54
C PRO A 115 -2.53 -55.15 -60.57
N GLY A 116 -3.21 -54.90 -59.44
CA GLY A 116 -4.64 -55.19 -59.26
C GLY A 116 -4.99 -56.63 -58.86
N ASP A 117 -4.02 -57.54 -58.73
CA ASP A 117 -4.25 -58.90 -58.18
C ASP A 117 -4.93 -58.83 -56.80
N VAL A 118 -6.00 -59.61 -56.61
CA VAL A 118 -6.75 -59.67 -55.34
C VAL A 118 -6.41 -60.93 -54.57
N PHE A 119 -5.72 -60.77 -53.45
CA PHE A 119 -5.42 -61.84 -52.51
C PHE A 119 -6.33 -61.80 -51.28
N TYR A 120 -6.74 -62.98 -50.84
CA TYR A 120 -7.57 -63.17 -49.66
C TYR A 120 -6.75 -63.81 -48.55
N VAL A 121 -6.70 -63.13 -47.41
CA VAL A 121 -5.87 -63.45 -46.24
C VAL A 121 -6.73 -64.08 -45.16
N ARG A 122 -6.35 -65.28 -44.71
CA ARG A 122 -6.98 -65.95 -43.55
C ARG A 122 -5.93 -66.29 -42.51
N VAL A 123 -5.82 -65.43 -41.49
CA VAL A 123 -4.94 -65.64 -40.34
C VAL A 123 -5.54 -66.68 -39.39
N GLY A 124 -4.77 -67.69 -39.00
CA GLY A 124 -5.26 -68.79 -38.16
C GLY A 124 -5.67 -68.34 -36.76
N GLY A 125 -6.77 -68.88 -36.24
CA GLY A 125 -7.16 -68.70 -34.84
C GLY A 125 -6.47 -69.71 -33.93
N GLY A 126 -6.18 -69.34 -32.67
CA GLY A 126 -5.74 -70.29 -31.64
C GLY A 126 -6.85 -71.28 -31.26
N GLY A 127 -6.47 -72.52 -30.91
CA GLY A 127 -7.41 -73.49 -30.34
C GLY A 127 -7.82 -73.15 -28.90
N GLY A 128 -8.90 -73.77 -28.40
CA GLY A 128 -9.35 -73.67 -27.01
C GLY A 128 -9.57 -75.03 -26.34
N SER A 129 -10.18 -75.04 -25.16
CA SER A 129 -10.43 -76.27 -24.37
C SER A 129 -11.63 -77.09 -24.84
N GLY A 130 -12.45 -76.56 -25.77
CA GLY A 130 -13.60 -77.26 -26.36
C GLY A 130 -13.78 -77.03 -27.87
N TRP A 131 -12.83 -76.34 -28.53
CA TRP A 131 -12.91 -75.96 -29.94
C TRP A 131 -11.52 -75.91 -30.58
N GLY A 132 -11.47 -76.17 -31.88
CA GLY A 132 -10.27 -76.00 -32.69
C GLY A 132 -10.09 -74.55 -33.15
N GLY A 133 -8.89 -74.22 -33.59
CA GLY A 133 -8.54 -72.91 -34.12
C GLY A 133 -9.25 -72.58 -35.44
N TRP A 134 -9.65 -71.33 -35.61
CA TRP A 134 -10.28 -70.84 -36.85
C TRP A 134 -9.33 -71.01 -38.05
N ASN A 135 -9.89 -71.29 -39.23
CA ASN A 135 -9.16 -71.79 -40.41
C ASN A 135 -8.45 -73.16 -40.18
N GLY A 136 -9.22 -74.12 -39.65
CA GLY A 136 -8.96 -75.54 -39.84
C GLY A 136 -8.35 -76.31 -38.67
N GLY A 137 -8.23 -75.74 -37.47
CA GLY A 137 -7.83 -76.49 -36.28
C GLY A 137 -8.88 -77.51 -35.86
N GLY A 138 -8.45 -78.71 -35.44
CA GLY A 138 -9.31 -79.78 -34.94
C GLY A 138 -9.78 -79.53 -33.50
N THR A 139 -11.01 -79.95 -33.18
CA THR A 139 -11.57 -79.81 -31.83
C THR A 139 -11.00 -80.86 -30.88
N PRO A 140 -10.70 -80.51 -29.62
CA PRO A 140 -10.39 -81.49 -28.59
C PRO A 140 -11.67 -82.20 -28.13
N VAL A 141 -11.49 -83.23 -27.30
CA VAL A 141 -12.52 -83.66 -26.35
C VAL A 141 -12.03 -83.27 -24.96
N ALA A 142 -12.85 -82.58 -24.18
CA ALA A 142 -12.55 -82.31 -22.77
C ALA A 142 -12.90 -83.55 -21.93
N GLY A 143 -11.97 -84.01 -21.08
CA GLY A 143 -12.19 -85.14 -20.17
C GLY A 143 -12.66 -84.68 -18.79
N SER A 144 -13.38 -85.54 -18.06
CA SER A 144 -14.10 -85.17 -16.82
C SER A 144 -13.27 -84.52 -15.70
N ASN A 145 -11.93 -84.70 -15.72
CA ASN A 145 -10.99 -84.03 -14.82
C ASN A 145 -9.66 -83.71 -15.55
N GLY A 146 -9.70 -83.33 -16.83
CA GLY A 146 -8.48 -83.12 -17.60
C GLY A 146 -8.64 -82.13 -18.76
N SER A 147 -7.82 -81.09 -18.73
CA SER A 147 -7.60 -80.18 -19.87
C SER A 147 -7.14 -80.95 -21.10
N ALA A 148 -7.58 -80.50 -22.27
CA ALA A 148 -7.01 -80.85 -23.57
C ALA A 148 -7.20 -79.66 -24.50
N GLY A 149 -6.26 -79.46 -25.42
CA GLY A 149 -6.24 -78.33 -26.33
C GLY A 149 -6.74 -78.68 -27.72
N GLY A 150 -7.51 -77.78 -28.34
CA GLY A 150 -7.71 -77.79 -29.78
C GLY A 150 -6.44 -77.46 -30.53
N GLY A 151 -6.32 -77.98 -31.76
CA GLY A 151 -5.23 -77.61 -32.65
C GLY A 151 -5.38 -76.16 -33.12
N GLY A 152 -4.26 -75.48 -33.37
CA GLY A 152 -4.24 -74.14 -33.94
C GLY A 152 -4.68 -74.16 -35.41
N GLY A 153 -5.25 -73.05 -35.86
CA GLY A 153 -5.59 -72.82 -37.26
C GLY A 153 -4.36 -72.55 -38.14
N ALA A 154 -4.50 -72.82 -39.44
CA ALA A 154 -3.51 -72.41 -40.41
C ALA A 154 -3.64 -70.90 -40.72
N THR A 155 -2.53 -70.26 -41.06
CA THR A 155 -2.54 -68.93 -41.71
C THR A 155 -2.26 -69.12 -43.18
N ASP A 156 -3.09 -68.56 -44.07
CA ASP A 156 -2.90 -68.71 -45.51
C ASP A 156 -3.28 -67.48 -46.34
N LEU A 157 -2.73 -67.45 -47.55
CA LEU A 157 -2.98 -66.48 -48.62
C LEU A 157 -3.61 -67.22 -49.81
N ARG A 158 -4.68 -66.66 -50.40
CA ARG A 158 -5.47 -67.29 -51.46
C ARG A 158 -5.73 -66.35 -52.63
N THR A 159 -5.86 -66.90 -53.83
CA THR A 159 -6.32 -66.19 -55.04
C THR A 159 -7.85 -66.21 -55.23
N CYS A 160 -8.61 -66.75 -54.27
CA CYS A 160 -10.08 -66.80 -54.30
C CYS A 160 -10.64 -66.67 -52.87
N GLY A 161 -11.63 -65.79 -52.69
CA GLY A 161 -12.29 -65.46 -51.43
C GLY A 161 -13.54 -66.29 -51.16
N ALA A 162 -14.05 -66.22 -49.93
CA ALA A 162 -15.12 -67.09 -49.40
C ALA A 162 -16.45 -67.02 -50.19
N SER A 163 -16.68 -65.94 -50.93
CA SER A 163 -17.85 -65.70 -51.78
C SER A 163 -17.79 -66.35 -53.18
N ASP A 164 -16.60 -66.78 -53.63
CA ASP A 164 -16.33 -66.86 -55.07
C ASP A 164 -16.85 -68.15 -55.69
N THR A 165 -17.95 -68.03 -56.44
CA THR A 165 -18.61 -69.15 -57.11
C THR A 165 -17.83 -69.58 -58.35
N GLY A 166 -17.05 -70.66 -58.23
CA GLY A 166 -16.32 -71.29 -59.34
C GLY A 166 -14.90 -71.74 -58.99
N CYS A 167 -14.36 -71.30 -57.84
CA CYS A 167 -13.00 -71.61 -57.42
C CYS A 167 -12.95 -72.58 -56.22
N SER A 168 -11.92 -73.44 -56.17
CA SER A 168 -11.67 -74.32 -55.02
C SER A 168 -11.05 -73.54 -53.87
N GLN A 169 -11.85 -73.25 -52.85
CA GLN A 169 -11.46 -72.47 -51.66
C GLN A 169 -10.18 -72.94 -50.95
N LEU A 170 -9.84 -74.23 -51.02
CA LEU A 170 -8.60 -74.77 -50.45
C LEU A 170 -7.51 -74.96 -51.52
N GLY A 171 -7.88 -75.10 -52.79
CA GLY A 171 -6.95 -75.20 -53.92
C GLY A 171 -6.39 -73.85 -54.38
N SER A 172 -7.03 -72.72 -54.03
CA SER A 172 -6.56 -71.36 -54.30
C SER A 172 -5.46 -70.87 -53.36
N ARG A 173 -5.07 -71.67 -52.36
CA ARG A 173 -4.02 -71.34 -51.39
C ARG A 173 -2.65 -71.34 -52.08
N VAL A 174 -1.95 -70.21 -52.01
CA VAL A 174 -0.57 -70.05 -52.55
C VAL A 174 0.49 -70.12 -51.45
N VAL A 175 0.17 -69.66 -50.23
CA VAL A 175 1.00 -69.78 -49.03
C VAL A 175 0.15 -70.38 -47.92
N VAL A 176 0.66 -71.35 -47.16
CA VAL A 176 0.00 -71.87 -45.95
C VAL A 176 1.05 -72.12 -44.87
N ALA A 177 0.97 -71.40 -43.75
CA ALA A 177 1.66 -71.73 -42.52
C ALA A 177 0.75 -72.62 -41.65
N GLY A 178 1.12 -73.89 -41.47
CA GLY A 178 0.36 -74.85 -40.67
C GLY A 178 0.26 -74.45 -39.19
N GLY A 179 -0.88 -74.77 -38.57
CA GLY A 179 -1.09 -74.64 -37.13
C GLY A 179 -0.54 -75.83 -36.35
N GLY A 180 -0.16 -75.58 -35.10
CA GLY A 180 0.31 -76.63 -34.19
C GLY A 180 -0.82 -77.51 -33.65
N GLY A 181 -0.54 -78.75 -33.29
CA GLY A 181 -1.49 -79.63 -32.62
C GLY A 181 -1.77 -79.18 -31.18
N GLY A 182 -2.97 -79.45 -30.66
CA GLY A 182 -3.34 -79.14 -29.29
C GLY A 182 -2.99 -80.27 -28.31
N ALA A 183 -2.80 -79.93 -27.04
CA ALA A 183 -2.34 -80.86 -26.00
C ALA A 183 -3.38 -81.93 -25.60
N GLY A 184 -2.90 -83.09 -25.13
CA GLY A 184 -3.73 -84.10 -24.44
C GLY A 184 -3.76 -83.88 -22.91
N GLY A 185 -4.51 -84.72 -22.17
CA GLY A 185 -4.71 -84.57 -20.71
C GLY A 185 -4.43 -85.81 -19.87
N ILE A 186 -3.83 -85.62 -18.70
CA ILE A 186 -3.35 -86.67 -17.77
C ILE A 186 -4.26 -86.78 -16.52
N SER A 187 -4.42 -88.00 -15.99
CA SER A 187 -5.05 -88.20 -14.67
C SER A 187 -4.29 -87.53 -13.54
N GLY A 188 -4.90 -86.52 -12.90
CA GLY A 188 -4.37 -85.80 -11.75
C GLY A 188 -4.07 -84.31 -12.01
N GLY A 189 -4.19 -83.87 -13.27
CA GLY A 189 -3.78 -82.53 -13.71
C GLY A 189 -2.39 -82.58 -14.35
N GLY A 190 -2.28 -82.02 -15.55
CA GLY A 190 -1.09 -82.10 -16.39
C GLY A 190 -1.46 -82.39 -17.84
N ASP A 191 -0.74 -81.77 -18.76
CA ASP A 191 -1.02 -81.81 -20.19
C ASP A 191 0.05 -82.64 -20.92
N VAL A 192 -0.34 -83.34 -21.98
CA VAL A 192 0.57 -84.09 -22.88
C VAL A 192 0.94 -83.20 -24.05
N ALA A 193 2.25 -83.05 -24.30
CA ALA A 193 2.78 -82.29 -25.42
C ALA A 193 2.22 -82.75 -26.77
N ALA A 194 2.05 -81.80 -27.68
CA ALA A 194 1.49 -82.03 -29.01
C ALA A 194 2.54 -81.88 -30.11
N GLY A 195 2.17 -82.20 -31.36
CA GLY A 195 3.03 -81.96 -32.50
C GLY A 195 3.10 -80.49 -32.87
N ASP A 196 4.30 -79.93 -32.98
CA ASP A 196 4.55 -78.70 -33.73
C ASP A 196 4.05 -78.85 -35.19
N ALA A 197 3.83 -77.74 -35.91
CA ALA A 197 3.39 -77.78 -37.31
C ALA A 197 4.29 -78.67 -38.18
N GLY A 198 3.68 -79.57 -38.96
CA GLY A 198 4.37 -80.61 -39.74
C GLY A 198 4.95 -81.79 -38.93
N ALA A 199 4.75 -81.85 -37.62
CA ALA A 199 5.21 -82.93 -36.74
C ALA A 199 4.05 -83.72 -36.11
N ALA A 200 4.31 -84.98 -35.77
CA ALA A 200 3.40 -85.81 -34.99
C ALA A 200 3.51 -85.46 -33.50
N ALA A 201 2.45 -85.68 -32.73
CA ALA A 201 2.54 -85.70 -31.27
C ALA A 201 3.27 -86.96 -30.80
N PRO A 202 3.99 -86.90 -29.66
CA PRO A 202 4.52 -88.09 -29.01
C PRO A 202 3.39 -88.98 -28.44
N ASP A 203 3.59 -90.29 -28.49
CA ASP A 203 2.77 -91.25 -27.75
C ASP A 203 2.94 -91.06 -26.24
N TYR A 204 1.85 -91.09 -25.47
CA TYR A 204 1.91 -91.03 -24.01
C TYR A 204 1.95 -92.44 -23.41
N ALA A 205 3.14 -92.90 -23.00
CA ALA A 205 3.35 -94.20 -22.37
C ALA A 205 3.01 -94.20 -20.86
N GLY A 206 1.71 -94.28 -20.54
CA GLY A 206 1.24 -94.36 -19.16
C GLY A 206 1.35 -95.76 -18.53
N VAL A 207 1.34 -95.82 -17.19
CA VAL A 207 1.42 -97.07 -16.38
C VAL A 207 0.27 -98.07 -16.65
N ARG A 208 -0.76 -97.65 -17.40
CA ARG A 208 -1.97 -98.42 -17.71
C ARG A 208 -2.18 -98.59 -19.23
N GLY A 209 -1.10 -98.54 -20.00
CA GLY A 209 -1.09 -98.65 -21.46
C GLY A 209 -0.93 -97.29 -22.16
N PRO A 210 -0.35 -97.26 -23.37
CA PRO A 210 -0.10 -96.01 -24.08
C PRO A 210 -1.37 -95.45 -24.73
N ALA A 211 -1.41 -94.13 -24.89
CA ALA A 211 -2.33 -93.42 -25.80
C ALA A 211 -1.51 -92.87 -26.97
N GLY A 212 -1.86 -93.22 -28.20
CA GLY A 212 -1.12 -92.82 -29.39
C GLY A 212 -1.28 -91.34 -29.73
N GLY A 213 -0.19 -90.68 -30.13
CA GLY A 213 -0.19 -89.30 -30.58
C GLY A 213 -0.85 -89.13 -31.95
N GLY A 214 -1.40 -87.94 -32.21
CA GLY A 214 -1.88 -87.59 -33.55
C GLY A 214 -0.72 -87.45 -34.54
N GLY A 215 -0.84 -88.07 -35.72
CA GLY A 215 0.17 -88.01 -36.78
C GLY A 215 0.29 -86.62 -37.43
N ALA A 216 1.46 -86.32 -37.98
CA ALA A 216 1.71 -85.10 -38.75
C ALA A 216 0.83 -85.00 -40.00
N GLY A 217 0.30 -83.81 -40.29
CA GLY A 217 -0.12 -83.48 -41.65
C GLY A 217 1.10 -83.45 -42.57
N THR A 218 0.98 -83.97 -43.79
CA THR A 218 2.05 -83.96 -44.81
C THR A 218 1.67 -83.08 -45.99
N ALA A 219 2.57 -82.90 -46.96
CA ALA A 219 2.27 -82.14 -48.18
C ALA A 219 1.19 -82.78 -49.08
N SER A 220 0.83 -84.05 -48.85
CA SER A 220 -0.07 -84.83 -49.71
C SER A 220 -1.18 -85.58 -48.98
N ALA A 221 -1.15 -85.66 -47.65
CA ALA A 221 -2.16 -86.37 -46.86
C ALA A 221 -2.33 -85.76 -45.46
N GLY A 222 -3.53 -85.91 -44.89
CA GLY A 222 -3.79 -85.59 -43.49
C GLY A 222 -3.16 -86.61 -42.55
N GLY A 223 -2.73 -86.14 -41.38
CA GLY A 223 -2.08 -86.99 -40.39
C GLY A 223 -3.04 -88.01 -39.79
N ALA A 224 -2.59 -89.25 -39.59
CA ALA A 224 -3.41 -90.31 -39.00
C ALA A 224 -3.83 -89.97 -37.56
N GLY A 225 -5.05 -90.37 -37.17
CA GLY A 225 -5.51 -90.23 -35.79
C GLY A 225 -4.77 -91.18 -34.85
N GLY A 226 -4.44 -90.69 -33.65
CA GLY A 226 -3.73 -91.48 -32.63
C GLY A 226 -4.56 -92.67 -32.13
N VAL A 227 -3.93 -93.81 -31.89
CA VAL A 227 -4.61 -95.07 -31.56
C VAL A 227 -4.74 -95.32 -30.05
N ASP A 228 -5.84 -95.92 -29.61
CA ASP A 228 -5.98 -96.48 -28.26
C ASP A 228 -5.42 -97.91 -28.24
N ALA A 229 -4.28 -98.11 -27.57
CA ALA A 229 -3.70 -99.44 -27.37
C ALA A 229 -4.47 -100.29 -26.33
N SER A 230 -5.47 -99.71 -25.65
CA SER A 230 -6.29 -100.37 -24.64
C SER A 230 -7.35 -101.26 -25.28
N TYR A 231 -6.95 -102.46 -25.72
CA TYR A 231 -7.84 -103.47 -26.33
C TYR A 231 -9.17 -103.70 -25.59
N ALA A 232 -9.22 -103.45 -24.27
CA ALA A 232 -10.43 -103.50 -23.44
C ALA A 232 -11.62 -102.64 -23.94
N ASN A 233 -11.40 -101.56 -24.69
CA ASN A 233 -12.48 -100.67 -25.15
C ASN A 233 -13.00 -100.97 -26.57
N GLY A 234 -12.28 -101.78 -27.36
CA GLY A 234 -12.66 -102.11 -28.75
C GLY A 234 -12.51 -100.94 -29.73
N GLY A 235 -11.36 -100.24 -29.72
CA GLY A 235 -11.06 -99.12 -30.63
C GLY A 235 -11.79 -97.80 -30.31
N ARG A 236 -12.64 -97.78 -29.28
CA ARG A 236 -13.39 -96.59 -28.81
C ARG A 236 -12.54 -95.62 -27.97
N GLY A 237 -11.34 -95.35 -28.48
CA GLY A 237 -10.43 -94.30 -28.01
C GLY A 237 -9.58 -93.70 -29.15
N ASN A 238 -9.74 -94.16 -30.39
CA ASN A 238 -8.96 -93.68 -31.52
C ASN A 238 -9.34 -92.23 -31.91
N GLY A 239 -8.33 -91.43 -32.20
CA GLY A 239 -8.48 -90.11 -32.82
C GLY A 239 -8.95 -90.18 -34.27
N ASN A 240 -9.38 -89.05 -34.82
CA ASN A 240 -9.59 -88.91 -36.26
C ASN A 240 -8.28 -88.53 -36.96
N ALA A 241 -8.14 -88.98 -38.20
CA ALA A 241 -7.17 -88.38 -39.12
C ALA A 241 -7.56 -86.93 -39.45
N GLY A 242 -6.56 -86.10 -39.75
CA GLY A 242 -6.77 -84.84 -40.45
C GLY A 242 -7.15 -85.08 -41.92
N THR A 243 -7.58 -84.03 -42.60
CA THR A 243 -7.89 -84.05 -44.04
C THR A 243 -7.36 -82.77 -44.72
N TYR A 244 -7.66 -82.57 -46.00
CA TYR A 244 -7.28 -81.34 -46.71
C TYR A 244 -7.89 -80.12 -46.02
N GLY A 245 -7.06 -79.12 -45.71
CA GLY A 245 -7.45 -77.92 -44.98
C GLY A 245 -7.73 -78.05 -43.48
N THR A 246 -8.02 -79.24 -42.95
CA THR A 246 -8.58 -79.39 -41.58
C THR A 246 -7.91 -80.48 -40.74
N GLY A 247 -7.62 -80.15 -39.48
CA GLY A 247 -7.07 -81.06 -38.48
C GLY A 247 -8.11 -82.04 -37.94
N GLY A 248 -7.66 -83.22 -37.54
CA GLY A 248 -8.48 -84.23 -36.92
C GLY A 248 -9.09 -83.73 -35.62
N SER A 249 -10.40 -83.91 -35.46
CA SER A 249 -11.13 -83.63 -34.23
C SER A 249 -11.31 -84.90 -33.41
N SER A 250 -11.12 -84.85 -32.10
CA SER A 250 -11.37 -86.00 -31.19
C SER A 250 -12.87 -86.35 -31.14
N ARG A 251 -13.24 -87.64 -31.01
CA ARG A 251 -14.63 -88.14 -31.18
C ARG A 251 -15.13 -89.03 -30.02
N TYR A 252 -15.24 -88.50 -28.79
CA TYR A 252 -15.86 -89.25 -27.67
C TYR A 252 -16.81 -88.43 -26.81
N THR A 253 -17.89 -89.10 -26.39
CA THR A 253 -18.99 -88.58 -25.57
C THR A 253 -19.28 -89.55 -24.42
N GLY A 254 -18.36 -89.64 -23.47
CA GLY A 254 -18.48 -90.55 -22.31
C GLY A 254 -17.69 -90.06 -21.09
N THR A 255 -18.24 -90.24 -19.89
CA THR A 255 -17.77 -89.64 -18.63
C THR A 255 -16.57 -90.33 -17.98
N THR A 256 -15.92 -91.26 -18.68
CA THR A 256 -14.84 -92.13 -18.15
C THR A 256 -13.53 -92.01 -18.91
N PHE A 257 -13.41 -91.08 -19.85
CA PHE A 257 -12.22 -90.88 -20.70
C PHE A 257 -11.56 -89.52 -20.44
N ARG A 258 -10.28 -89.43 -20.78
CA ARG A 258 -9.47 -88.20 -20.62
C ARG A 258 -9.35 -87.45 -21.94
N GLY A 259 -9.05 -86.16 -21.86
CA GLY A 259 -9.07 -85.30 -23.03
C GLY A 259 -7.93 -85.62 -24.00
N ALA A 260 -8.26 -85.70 -25.28
CA ALA A 260 -7.29 -85.87 -26.37
C ALA A 260 -7.25 -84.63 -27.26
N GLY A 261 -6.04 -84.20 -27.60
CA GLY A 261 -5.78 -82.96 -28.31
C GLY A 261 -6.22 -83.00 -29.76
N GLY A 262 -6.75 -81.88 -30.26
CA GLY A 262 -7.12 -81.72 -31.66
C GLY A 262 -5.89 -81.54 -32.55
N GLY A 263 -5.94 -82.07 -33.77
CA GLY A 263 -4.89 -81.87 -34.77
C GLY A 263 -4.84 -80.43 -35.29
N GLY A 264 -3.66 -79.92 -35.63
CA GLY A 264 -3.48 -78.59 -36.21
C GLY A 264 -4.04 -78.50 -37.63
N GLY A 265 -4.55 -77.32 -38.01
CA GLY A 265 -4.94 -77.01 -39.38
C GLY A 265 -3.71 -76.82 -40.28
N GLY A 266 -3.87 -76.97 -41.60
CA GLY A 266 -2.74 -76.83 -42.52
C GLY A 266 -3.16 -76.91 -43.98
N LEU A 267 -2.19 -77.13 -44.88
CA LEU A 267 -2.47 -77.59 -46.24
C LEU A 267 -3.24 -78.91 -46.17
N TYR A 268 -2.71 -79.87 -45.40
CA TYR A 268 -3.44 -80.96 -44.78
C TYR A 268 -3.29 -80.88 -43.26
N GLY A 269 -4.36 -81.13 -42.51
CA GLY A 269 -4.29 -81.08 -41.05
C GLY A 269 -3.61 -82.31 -40.44
N GLY A 270 -3.09 -82.15 -39.22
CA GLY A 270 -2.62 -83.27 -38.41
C GLY A 270 -3.77 -84.08 -37.84
N GLY A 271 -3.51 -85.30 -37.36
CA GLY A 271 -4.51 -86.13 -36.68
C GLY A 271 -4.78 -85.65 -35.24
N SER A 272 -5.94 -85.98 -34.69
CA SER A 272 -6.17 -85.83 -33.24
C SER A 272 -5.42 -86.91 -32.47
N GLY A 273 -5.09 -86.65 -31.21
CA GLY A 273 -4.59 -87.69 -30.30
C GLY A 273 -5.62 -88.80 -30.06
N GLY A 274 -5.13 -89.96 -29.63
CA GLY A 274 -5.95 -91.02 -29.03
C GLY A 274 -6.19 -90.77 -27.54
N THR A 275 -7.18 -91.47 -26.97
CA THR A 275 -7.52 -91.43 -25.54
C THR A 275 -7.78 -92.82 -24.97
N ASN A 276 -7.43 -93.00 -23.70
CA ASN A 276 -7.89 -94.12 -22.89
C ASN A 276 -8.52 -93.62 -21.58
N GLN A 277 -8.88 -94.54 -20.68
CA GLN A 277 -9.57 -94.21 -19.42
C GLN A 277 -8.74 -93.32 -18.46
N TYR A 278 -7.43 -93.20 -18.69
CA TYR A 278 -6.49 -92.55 -17.77
C TYR A 278 -5.72 -91.39 -18.38
N TYR A 279 -5.50 -91.39 -19.70
CA TYR A 279 -4.66 -90.42 -20.42
C TYR A 279 -5.19 -90.19 -21.83
N GLY A 280 -5.04 -88.97 -22.36
CA GLY A 280 -5.15 -88.70 -23.80
C GLY A 280 -3.89 -88.02 -24.31
N ALA A 281 -3.52 -88.29 -25.56
CA ALA A 281 -2.33 -87.73 -26.21
C ALA A 281 -2.63 -86.40 -26.92
N GLY A 282 -1.58 -85.68 -27.32
CA GLY A 282 -1.70 -84.49 -28.16
C GLY A 282 -2.10 -84.81 -29.61
N GLY A 283 -2.62 -83.82 -30.31
CA GLY A 283 -2.80 -83.86 -31.77
C GLY A 283 -1.49 -83.56 -32.50
N GLY A 284 -1.36 -84.04 -33.74
CA GLY A 284 -0.26 -83.67 -34.63
C GLY A 284 -0.47 -82.28 -35.24
N GLY A 285 0.60 -81.60 -35.64
CA GLY A 285 0.51 -80.34 -36.36
C GLY A 285 0.09 -80.52 -37.82
N GLY A 286 -0.52 -79.49 -38.41
CA GLY A 286 -0.84 -79.47 -39.83
C GLY A 286 0.37 -79.13 -40.70
N SER A 287 0.34 -79.52 -41.98
CA SER A 287 1.39 -79.21 -42.94
C SER A 287 1.31 -77.77 -43.46
N SER A 288 2.44 -77.31 -43.99
CA SER A 288 2.59 -76.00 -44.63
C SER A 288 2.67 -76.14 -46.15
N LEU A 289 2.29 -75.08 -46.87
CA LEU A 289 2.56 -74.89 -48.29
C LEU A 289 3.56 -73.75 -48.42
N VAL A 290 4.71 -74.05 -49.03
CA VAL A 290 5.85 -73.14 -49.19
C VAL A 290 6.07 -72.95 -50.69
N PRO A 291 5.94 -71.72 -51.22
CA PRO A 291 6.31 -71.40 -52.60
C PRO A 291 7.78 -71.73 -52.91
N ALA A 292 8.11 -71.86 -54.20
CA ALA A 292 9.49 -72.05 -54.63
C ALA A 292 10.38 -70.88 -54.18
N GLY A 293 11.53 -71.18 -53.57
CA GLY A 293 12.42 -70.17 -52.98
C GLY A 293 12.03 -69.70 -51.57
N GLY A 294 10.82 -70.02 -51.10
CA GLY A 294 10.39 -69.75 -49.73
C GLY A 294 11.06 -70.62 -48.68
N ALA A 295 10.99 -70.19 -47.42
CA ALA A 295 11.53 -70.89 -46.26
C ALA A 295 10.42 -71.28 -45.27
N LEU A 296 10.64 -72.39 -44.56
CA LEU A 296 9.78 -72.91 -43.50
C LEU A 296 10.56 -72.97 -42.19
N ALA A 297 10.00 -72.36 -41.15
CA ALA A 297 10.47 -72.44 -39.77
C ALA A 297 9.30 -72.78 -38.83
N LEU A 298 9.60 -72.96 -37.55
CA LEU A 298 8.59 -72.98 -36.50
C LEU A 298 8.52 -71.58 -35.87
N ALA A 299 7.31 -71.10 -35.60
CA ALA A 299 7.08 -69.81 -34.98
C ALA A 299 7.32 -69.90 -33.46
N GLU A 300 7.94 -68.87 -32.89
CA GLU A 300 8.07 -68.79 -31.43
C GLU A 300 6.69 -68.61 -30.77
N ARG A 301 6.47 -69.24 -29.60
CA ARG A 301 5.16 -69.24 -28.92
C ARG A 301 4.69 -67.84 -28.47
N THR A 302 5.57 -66.85 -28.51
CA THR A 302 5.29 -65.43 -28.25
C THR A 302 4.83 -64.65 -29.48
N VAL A 303 5.06 -65.16 -30.69
CA VAL A 303 4.59 -64.55 -31.93
C VAL A 303 3.16 -65.03 -32.19
N GLY A 304 2.22 -64.10 -32.21
CA GLY A 304 0.83 -64.40 -32.56
C GLY A 304 0.69 -64.84 -34.02
N SER A 305 -0.41 -65.52 -34.35
CA SER A 305 -0.74 -65.77 -35.74
C SER A 305 -1.02 -64.44 -36.46
N GLN A 306 -0.33 -64.25 -37.58
CA GLN A 306 -0.33 -63.04 -38.39
C GLN A 306 0.04 -63.39 -39.83
N LEU A 307 -0.32 -62.53 -40.78
CA LEU A 307 0.27 -62.54 -42.13
C LEU A 307 0.75 -61.12 -42.45
N LYS A 308 2.04 -60.96 -42.71
CA LYS A 308 2.63 -59.70 -43.18
C LYS A 308 2.83 -59.79 -44.69
N ILE A 309 2.54 -58.71 -45.40
CA ILE A 309 2.91 -58.51 -46.81
C ILE A 309 3.80 -57.25 -46.88
N SER A 310 4.93 -57.33 -47.57
CA SER A 310 5.81 -56.19 -47.86
C SER A 310 6.05 -56.09 -49.35
N TYR A 311 6.19 -54.88 -49.88
CA TYR A 311 6.34 -54.63 -51.32
C TYR A 311 7.03 -53.29 -51.59
N ASP A 312 7.53 -53.11 -52.80
CA ASP A 312 8.05 -51.83 -53.30
C ASP A 312 6.89 -50.97 -53.79
N ALA A 313 6.73 -49.76 -53.26
CA ALA A 313 5.70 -48.80 -53.67
C ALA A 313 6.18 -47.76 -54.73
N GLY A 314 7.43 -47.83 -55.18
CA GLY A 314 8.00 -46.84 -56.11
C GLY A 314 8.40 -45.50 -55.45
N PRO A 315 8.85 -44.53 -56.26
CA PRO A 315 9.30 -43.22 -55.78
C PRO A 315 8.14 -42.24 -55.52
N VAL A 316 8.21 -41.51 -54.40
CA VAL A 316 7.39 -40.29 -54.25
C VAL A 316 7.85 -39.26 -55.27
N THR A 317 6.90 -38.59 -55.94
CA THR A 317 7.19 -37.56 -56.94
C THR A 317 6.62 -36.19 -56.59
N ASP A 318 5.60 -36.14 -55.73
CA ASP A 318 5.00 -34.89 -55.26
C ASP A 318 4.86 -34.85 -53.74
N VAL A 319 4.99 -33.65 -53.18
CA VAL A 319 4.64 -33.32 -51.80
C VAL A 319 3.83 -32.03 -51.86
N SER A 320 2.53 -32.13 -51.65
CA SER A 320 1.67 -30.96 -51.47
C SER A 320 1.74 -30.48 -50.01
N VAL A 321 1.74 -29.16 -49.77
CA VAL A 321 1.78 -28.55 -48.44
C VAL A 321 0.63 -27.57 -48.27
N ASP A 322 -0.02 -27.65 -47.12
CA ASP A 322 -1.17 -26.84 -46.73
C ASP A 322 -0.95 -26.25 -45.33
N VAL A 323 -1.56 -25.08 -45.06
CA VAL A 323 -1.48 -24.39 -43.78
C VAL A 323 -2.89 -23.98 -43.39
N ALA A 324 -3.41 -24.52 -42.28
CA ALA A 324 -4.83 -24.40 -41.92
C ALA A 324 -5.29 -22.94 -41.79
N ASP A 325 -4.46 -22.13 -41.13
CA ASP A 325 -4.53 -20.67 -41.13
C ASP A 325 -3.20 -20.12 -41.67
N ASP A 326 -3.24 -19.46 -42.83
CA ASP A 326 -2.05 -18.91 -43.53
C ASP A 326 -1.47 -17.66 -42.86
N THR A 327 -2.18 -17.14 -41.87
CA THR A 327 -1.90 -15.91 -41.14
C THR A 327 -1.90 -16.19 -39.64
N ILE A 328 -0.80 -15.82 -38.98
CA ILE A 328 -0.58 -15.99 -37.52
C ILE A 328 0.00 -14.68 -36.95
N VAL A 329 -0.16 -14.41 -35.66
CA VAL A 329 0.23 -13.13 -35.06
C VAL A 329 1.63 -13.21 -34.43
N ALA A 330 2.42 -12.13 -34.52
CA ALA A 330 3.81 -12.01 -34.07
C ALA A 330 4.02 -12.01 -32.53
N THR A 331 3.32 -12.89 -31.82
CA THR A 331 3.30 -13.00 -30.34
C THR A 331 4.37 -13.96 -29.80
N GLY A 332 4.87 -14.89 -30.65
CA GLY A 332 5.68 -16.04 -30.26
C GLY A 332 4.91 -17.18 -29.57
N ALA A 333 3.60 -17.06 -29.40
CA ALA A 333 2.74 -18.05 -28.73
C ALA A 333 1.58 -18.54 -29.61
N ASP A 334 1.21 -17.77 -30.63
CA ASP A 334 0.21 -18.15 -31.63
C ASP A 334 0.71 -19.31 -32.52
N SER A 335 -0.20 -20.12 -33.05
CA SER A 335 0.16 -21.35 -33.74
C SER A 335 -0.91 -21.84 -34.71
N THR A 336 -0.46 -22.33 -35.87
CA THR A 336 -1.30 -22.93 -36.92
C THR A 336 -0.92 -24.41 -37.14
N THR A 337 -1.77 -25.17 -37.83
CA THR A 337 -1.44 -26.56 -38.22
C THR A 337 -0.93 -26.58 -39.66
N VAL A 338 0.29 -27.05 -39.86
CA VAL A 338 0.83 -27.34 -41.20
C VAL A 338 0.60 -28.81 -41.53
N SER A 339 0.19 -29.06 -42.77
CA SER A 339 -0.07 -30.41 -43.29
C SER A 339 0.70 -30.64 -44.58
N ALA A 340 1.08 -31.89 -44.84
CA ALA A 340 1.71 -32.32 -46.07
C ALA A 340 1.08 -33.62 -46.58
N THR A 341 0.96 -33.78 -47.90
CA THR A 341 0.51 -35.02 -48.54
C THR A 341 1.58 -35.48 -49.52
N ALA A 342 2.16 -36.66 -49.31
CA ALA A 342 3.19 -37.23 -50.18
C ALA A 342 2.55 -38.23 -51.16
N SER A 343 2.84 -38.09 -52.46
CA SER A 343 2.19 -38.87 -53.52
C SER A 343 3.15 -39.38 -54.60
N LEU A 344 2.81 -40.53 -55.20
CA LEU A 344 3.42 -41.06 -56.43
C LEU A 344 2.92 -40.29 -57.67
N GLU A 345 3.48 -40.58 -58.86
CA GLU A 345 3.12 -39.90 -60.13
C GLU A 345 1.65 -40.11 -60.55
N ASP A 346 1.05 -41.22 -60.12
CA ASP A 346 -0.37 -41.54 -60.35
C ASP A 346 -1.34 -40.89 -59.34
N GLY A 347 -0.81 -40.19 -58.32
CA GLY A 347 -1.58 -39.57 -57.24
C GLY A 347 -1.86 -40.49 -56.03
N THR A 348 -1.30 -41.71 -55.99
CA THR A 348 -1.38 -42.60 -54.83
C THR A 348 -0.62 -42.00 -53.66
N LYS A 349 -1.29 -41.84 -52.51
CA LYS A 349 -0.67 -41.32 -51.28
C LYS A 349 0.26 -42.35 -50.62
N VAL A 350 1.34 -41.87 -50.00
CA VAL A 350 2.39 -42.73 -49.38
C VAL A 350 2.54 -42.42 -47.89
N SER A 351 2.20 -43.39 -47.03
CA SER A 351 2.43 -43.36 -45.57
C SER A 351 3.79 -43.95 -45.16
N GLY A 352 4.23 -43.69 -43.93
CA GLY A 352 5.45 -44.26 -43.35
C GLY A 352 6.76 -43.54 -43.68
N LEU A 353 6.72 -42.33 -44.23
CA LEU A 353 7.90 -41.56 -44.63
C LEU A 353 8.46 -40.71 -43.47
N GLU A 354 9.77 -40.43 -43.49
CA GLU A 354 10.37 -39.37 -42.66
C GLU A 354 10.09 -38.01 -43.32
N VAL A 355 8.96 -37.39 -42.96
CA VAL A 355 8.65 -36.01 -43.36
C VAL A 355 9.21 -35.02 -42.33
N VAL A 356 9.92 -34.00 -42.80
CA VAL A 356 10.44 -32.90 -41.98
C VAL A 356 9.90 -31.56 -42.49
N PHE A 357 9.36 -30.75 -41.58
CA PHE A 357 8.98 -29.36 -41.85
C PHE A 357 10.11 -28.40 -41.45
N ASP A 358 10.35 -27.40 -42.28
CA ASP A 358 11.33 -26.32 -42.10
C ASP A 358 10.71 -24.96 -42.49
N SER A 359 11.29 -23.83 -42.09
CA SER A 359 10.76 -22.49 -42.38
C SER A 359 11.87 -21.47 -42.65
N THR A 360 11.63 -20.55 -43.59
CA THR A 360 12.55 -19.45 -43.88
C THR A 360 12.63 -18.39 -42.77
N ASP A 361 11.71 -18.39 -41.79
CA ASP A 361 11.90 -17.65 -40.54
C ASP A 361 12.55 -18.58 -39.49
N PRO A 362 13.82 -18.36 -39.11
CA PRO A 362 14.55 -19.23 -38.17
C PRO A 362 14.10 -19.07 -36.70
N SER A 363 13.09 -18.24 -36.43
CA SER A 363 12.44 -18.12 -35.12
C SER A 363 11.06 -18.79 -35.04
N GLN A 364 10.49 -19.21 -36.18
CA GLN A 364 9.39 -20.16 -36.20
C GLN A 364 9.90 -21.57 -35.81
N SER A 365 9.01 -22.42 -35.29
CA SER A 365 9.38 -23.79 -34.92
C SER A 365 8.22 -24.77 -35.08
N PHE A 366 8.56 -26.05 -35.27
CA PHE A 366 7.57 -27.11 -35.51
C PHE A 366 7.50 -28.09 -34.32
N GLY A 367 6.28 -28.50 -33.98
CA GLY A 367 6.03 -29.64 -33.11
C GLY A 367 6.41 -30.99 -33.77
N PRO A 368 6.23 -32.11 -33.05
CA PRO A 368 6.49 -33.44 -33.61
C PRO A 368 5.57 -33.73 -34.79
N VAL A 369 6.14 -34.28 -35.88
CA VAL A 369 5.39 -34.69 -37.06
C VAL A 369 4.58 -35.95 -36.75
N THR A 370 3.31 -35.92 -37.12
CA THR A 370 2.38 -37.07 -37.03
C THR A 370 2.08 -37.57 -38.45
N ASP A 371 2.32 -38.85 -38.72
CA ASP A 371 1.81 -39.58 -39.89
C ASP A 371 0.43 -40.16 -39.53
N HIS A 372 -0.58 -39.90 -40.36
CA HIS A 372 -1.95 -40.37 -40.14
C HIS A 372 -2.22 -41.77 -40.73
N GLY A 373 -1.24 -42.36 -41.41
CA GLY A 373 -1.33 -43.69 -42.03
C GLY A 373 -2.05 -43.72 -43.38
N ASP A 374 -2.62 -42.60 -43.82
CA ASP A 374 -3.22 -42.42 -45.15
C ASP A 374 -2.28 -41.70 -46.15
N GLY A 375 -1.06 -41.37 -45.73
CA GLY A 375 -0.08 -40.58 -46.50
C GLY A 375 -0.23 -39.06 -46.37
N THR A 376 -1.05 -38.60 -45.42
CA THR A 376 -0.98 -37.24 -44.89
C THR A 376 -0.15 -37.18 -43.62
N TYR A 377 0.55 -36.06 -43.45
CA TYR A 377 1.45 -35.77 -42.34
C TYR A 377 1.12 -34.38 -41.79
N SER A 378 1.19 -34.17 -40.48
CA SER A 378 0.93 -32.84 -39.89
C SER A 378 1.85 -32.50 -38.72
N ALA A 379 2.12 -31.21 -38.54
CA ALA A 379 2.80 -30.66 -37.37
C ALA A 379 2.15 -29.33 -36.95
N THR A 380 2.30 -28.96 -35.68
CA THR A 380 1.96 -27.60 -35.22
C THR A 380 3.12 -26.67 -35.55
N LEU A 381 2.85 -25.58 -36.28
CA LEU A 381 3.77 -24.47 -36.50
C LEU A 381 3.53 -23.42 -35.41
N MET A 382 4.54 -23.17 -34.57
CA MET A 382 4.54 -22.04 -33.65
C MET A 382 5.08 -20.78 -34.32
N GLY A 383 4.37 -19.68 -34.14
CA GLY A 383 4.61 -18.40 -34.81
C GLY A 383 5.84 -17.64 -34.33
N SER A 384 6.25 -16.68 -35.15
CA SER A 384 7.38 -15.80 -34.89
C SER A 384 7.05 -14.74 -33.84
N THR A 385 8.08 -14.05 -33.35
CA THR A 385 7.95 -12.80 -32.56
C THR A 385 8.18 -11.55 -33.43
N THR A 386 8.43 -11.74 -34.72
CA THR A 386 8.67 -10.69 -35.71
C THR A 386 7.64 -10.80 -36.83
N ALA A 387 7.06 -9.68 -37.26
CA ALA A 387 6.13 -9.68 -38.40
C ALA A 387 6.89 -9.82 -39.74
N GLY A 388 6.42 -10.70 -40.61
CA GLY A 388 7.04 -11.02 -41.90
C GLY A 388 6.38 -12.20 -42.60
N ALA A 389 6.62 -12.33 -43.90
CA ALA A 389 6.24 -13.52 -44.67
C ALA A 389 7.36 -14.56 -44.62
N ALA A 390 6.98 -15.83 -44.47
CA ALA A 390 7.88 -16.98 -44.50
C ALA A 390 7.33 -18.07 -45.45
N THR A 391 8.22 -18.96 -45.89
CA THR A 391 7.87 -20.15 -46.65
C THR A 391 8.08 -21.38 -45.77
N VAL A 392 7.01 -22.10 -45.47
CA VAL A 392 7.07 -23.43 -44.86
C VAL A 392 7.43 -24.43 -45.95
N THR A 393 8.41 -25.29 -45.70
CA THR A 393 8.80 -26.37 -46.63
C THR A 393 8.63 -27.72 -45.93
N ALA A 394 7.87 -28.64 -46.52
CA ALA A 394 7.78 -30.02 -46.06
C ALA A 394 8.62 -30.91 -46.98
N THR A 395 9.48 -31.74 -46.41
CA THR A 395 10.48 -32.54 -47.12
C THR A 395 10.31 -34.02 -46.78
N ALA A 396 9.88 -34.83 -47.74
CA ALA A 396 9.77 -36.28 -47.62
C ALA A 396 11.13 -36.91 -47.94
N LYS A 397 11.83 -37.38 -46.91
CA LYS A 397 13.22 -37.80 -47.05
C LYS A 397 13.40 -39.19 -47.63
N GLY A 398 14.46 -39.33 -48.43
CA GLY A 398 14.93 -40.61 -48.95
C GLY A 398 13.99 -41.29 -49.94
N SER A 399 12.90 -40.63 -50.36
CA SER A 399 11.79 -41.22 -51.13
C SER A 399 12.12 -41.64 -52.56
N THR A 400 13.33 -41.33 -53.05
CA THR A 400 13.90 -41.81 -54.33
C THR A 400 15.26 -42.52 -54.13
N GLY A 401 15.71 -42.68 -52.89
CA GLY A 401 17.04 -43.17 -52.53
C GLY A 401 18.21 -42.21 -52.77
N VAL A 402 18.02 -41.09 -53.47
CA VAL A 402 19.08 -40.08 -53.76
C VAL A 402 18.60 -38.64 -53.57
N TYR A 403 17.32 -38.35 -53.83
CA TYR A 403 16.72 -37.03 -53.72
C TYR A 403 15.55 -37.02 -52.73
N ASP A 404 15.51 -36.01 -51.88
CA ASP A 404 14.34 -35.68 -51.07
C ASP A 404 13.34 -34.89 -51.94
N VAL A 405 12.05 -35.23 -51.84
CA VAL A 405 10.99 -34.45 -52.51
C VAL A 405 10.44 -33.44 -51.51
N SER A 406 10.26 -32.19 -51.94
CA SER A 406 9.74 -31.14 -51.09
C SER A 406 8.66 -30.29 -51.74
N GLY A 407 7.66 -29.98 -50.93
CA GLY A 407 6.61 -29.00 -51.21
C GLY A 407 6.78 -27.77 -50.33
N SER A 408 6.11 -26.68 -50.70
CA SER A 408 6.12 -25.48 -49.87
C SER A 408 4.83 -24.67 -49.95
N ALA A 409 4.52 -23.98 -48.85
CA ALA A 409 3.41 -23.07 -48.71
C ALA A 409 3.87 -21.75 -48.07
N GLY A 410 3.16 -20.65 -48.34
CA GLY A 410 3.41 -19.38 -47.67
C GLY A 410 2.70 -19.32 -46.32
N VAL A 411 3.33 -18.67 -45.34
CA VAL A 411 2.70 -18.26 -44.08
C VAL A 411 3.09 -16.81 -43.78
N THR A 412 2.16 -16.00 -43.32
CA THR A 412 2.41 -14.61 -42.94
C THR A 412 2.29 -14.47 -41.43
N THR A 413 3.38 -14.11 -40.76
CA THR A 413 3.30 -13.61 -39.39
C THR A 413 2.94 -12.13 -39.43
N GLU A 414 1.72 -11.77 -39.03
CA GLU A 414 1.25 -10.39 -38.97
C GLU A 414 1.67 -9.68 -37.67
N GLY A 415 1.81 -8.35 -37.74
CA GLY A 415 2.04 -7.53 -36.55
C GLY A 415 0.78 -7.38 -35.70
N TYR A 416 0.95 -6.84 -34.49
CA TYR A 416 -0.17 -6.43 -33.64
C TYR A 416 0.08 -5.06 -33.01
N VAL A 417 -0.98 -4.46 -32.49
CA VAL A 417 -1.00 -3.13 -31.89
C VAL A 417 -1.28 -3.27 -30.39
N LEU A 418 -0.55 -2.50 -29.57
CA LEU A 418 -0.89 -2.23 -28.17
C LEU A 418 -1.29 -0.74 -28.05
N ASN A 419 -2.52 -0.48 -27.65
CA ASN A 419 -3.07 0.88 -27.59
C ASN A 419 -3.61 1.19 -26.19
N VAL A 420 -2.98 2.13 -25.47
CA VAL A 420 -3.54 2.64 -24.21
C VAL A 420 -4.77 3.51 -24.54
N GLY A 421 -5.87 3.25 -23.83
CA GLY A 421 -7.06 4.09 -23.93
C GLY A 421 -6.80 5.52 -23.41
N ALA A 422 -7.71 6.44 -23.69
CA ALA A 422 -7.67 7.76 -23.06
C ALA A 422 -7.84 7.60 -21.54
N VAL A 423 -6.79 7.89 -20.77
CA VAL A 423 -6.80 7.80 -19.30
C VAL A 423 -7.77 8.85 -18.76
N THR A 424 -8.87 8.42 -18.16
CA THR A 424 -9.92 9.32 -17.65
C THR A 424 -9.68 9.68 -16.19
N GLY A 425 -9.54 10.97 -15.92
CA GLY A 425 -9.25 11.51 -14.60
C GLY A 425 -7.88 12.17 -14.53
N LYS A 426 -7.46 12.52 -13.31
CA LYS A 426 -6.12 13.01 -12.99
C LYS A 426 -5.71 12.42 -11.66
N LEU A 427 -4.41 12.19 -11.49
CA LEU A 427 -3.82 11.90 -10.19
C LEU A 427 -3.58 13.22 -9.45
N VAL A 428 -3.66 13.24 -8.13
CA VAL A 428 -3.17 14.35 -7.31
C VAL A 428 -1.75 14.02 -6.83
N ALA A 429 -0.89 15.03 -6.73
CA ALA A 429 0.53 14.90 -6.34
C ALA A 429 0.76 14.53 -4.85
N THR A 430 -0.01 13.58 -4.31
CA THR A 430 0.06 13.10 -2.93
C THR A 430 0.95 11.87 -2.76
N GLY A 431 1.28 11.16 -3.84
CA GLY A 431 1.93 9.84 -3.81
C GLY A 431 1.03 8.69 -3.32
N ALA A 432 -0.21 8.98 -2.90
CA ALA A 432 -1.16 7.99 -2.36
C ALA A 432 -2.43 7.86 -3.21
N ASP A 433 -2.65 8.76 -4.16
CA ASP A 433 -3.76 8.70 -5.12
C ASP A 433 -3.53 7.62 -6.18
N SER A 434 -4.59 7.12 -6.81
CA SER A 434 -4.49 6.06 -7.84
C SER A 434 -5.66 6.05 -8.82
N LEU A 435 -5.42 5.56 -10.04
CA LEU A 435 -6.45 5.35 -11.06
C LEU A 435 -6.20 4.07 -11.86
N THR A 436 -7.19 3.61 -12.61
CA THR A 436 -7.03 2.47 -13.53
C THR A 436 -6.59 2.95 -14.90
N VAL A 437 -5.53 2.37 -15.45
CA VAL A 437 -5.15 2.50 -16.85
C VAL A 437 -5.53 1.21 -17.58
N SER A 438 -6.07 1.35 -18.79
CA SER A 438 -6.39 0.21 -19.66
C SER A 438 -5.75 0.35 -21.04
N ALA A 439 -5.40 -0.77 -21.66
CA ALA A 439 -4.98 -0.87 -23.04
C ALA A 439 -5.72 -2.01 -23.76
N THR A 440 -5.79 -1.93 -25.08
CA THR A 440 -6.24 -3.03 -25.95
C THR A 440 -5.06 -3.62 -26.72
N ALA A 441 -5.11 -4.92 -26.97
CA ALA A 441 -4.23 -5.64 -27.88
C ALA A 441 -5.05 -6.19 -29.05
N GLU A 442 -4.64 -5.88 -30.27
CA GLU A 442 -5.40 -6.18 -31.49
C GLU A 442 -4.41 -6.49 -32.63
N SER A 443 -4.64 -7.57 -33.37
CA SER A 443 -3.80 -7.94 -34.51
C SER A 443 -3.98 -7.01 -35.71
N ALA A 444 -3.08 -7.03 -36.69
CA ALA A 444 -3.19 -6.17 -37.87
C ALA A 444 -4.45 -6.48 -38.73
N SER A 445 -5.00 -7.69 -38.65
CA SER A 445 -6.29 -8.08 -39.23
C SER A 445 -7.52 -7.63 -38.43
N GLY A 446 -7.35 -7.09 -37.22
CA GLY A 446 -8.44 -6.60 -36.35
C GLY A 446 -8.96 -7.61 -35.33
N THR A 447 -8.18 -8.64 -34.98
CA THR A 447 -8.58 -9.67 -34.01
C THR A 447 -8.08 -9.30 -32.60
N PRO A 448 -8.95 -9.21 -31.57
CA PRO A 448 -8.52 -8.94 -30.20
C PRO A 448 -7.68 -10.08 -29.61
N LEU A 449 -6.62 -9.74 -28.87
CA LEU A 449 -5.59 -10.68 -28.42
C LEU A 449 -5.56 -10.81 -26.89
N SER A 450 -6.08 -11.90 -26.34
CA SER A 450 -5.96 -12.27 -24.93
C SER A 450 -4.71 -13.13 -24.64
N GLY A 451 -4.37 -13.32 -23.37
CA GLY A 451 -3.26 -14.17 -22.92
C GLY A 451 -1.86 -13.58 -23.07
N LEU A 452 -1.72 -12.34 -23.55
CA LEU A 452 -0.41 -11.69 -23.72
C LEU A 452 0.18 -11.24 -22.37
N PRO A 453 1.52 -11.37 -22.17
CA PRO A 453 2.20 -10.88 -20.97
C PRO A 453 2.39 -9.35 -21.04
N VAL A 454 1.29 -8.60 -21.05
CA VAL A 454 1.29 -7.13 -21.10
C VAL A 454 1.85 -6.54 -19.81
N THR A 455 2.71 -5.54 -19.94
CA THR A 455 3.22 -4.71 -18.85
C THR A 455 3.09 -3.22 -19.21
N PHE A 456 3.06 -2.34 -18.19
CA PHE A 456 3.00 -0.89 -18.36
C PHE A 456 4.19 -0.20 -17.71
N GLN A 457 4.71 0.84 -18.37
CA GLN A 457 5.74 1.74 -17.85
C GLN A 457 5.25 3.19 -17.90
N SER A 458 5.54 3.99 -16.87
CA SER A 458 5.34 5.44 -16.88
C SER A 458 6.66 6.18 -17.13
N SER A 459 6.59 7.37 -17.73
CA SER A 459 7.72 8.30 -17.82
C SER A 459 7.97 9.10 -16.52
N ASP A 460 7.05 9.07 -15.56
CA ASP A 460 7.27 9.62 -14.20
C ASP A 460 7.81 8.50 -13.30
N PRO A 461 9.06 8.59 -12.80
CA PRO A 461 9.67 7.55 -11.97
C PRO A 461 9.08 7.46 -10.55
N GLY A 462 8.22 8.40 -10.15
CA GLY A 462 7.43 8.31 -8.92
C GLY A 462 6.11 7.55 -9.08
N GLN A 463 5.66 7.29 -10.32
CA GLN A 463 4.50 6.47 -10.60
C GLN A 463 4.87 4.98 -10.69
N SER A 464 3.94 4.09 -10.33
CA SER A 464 4.14 2.64 -10.42
C SER A 464 2.84 1.90 -10.74
N PHE A 465 2.97 0.73 -11.37
CA PHE A 465 1.82 -0.12 -11.74
C PHE A 465 1.69 -1.33 -10.81
N GLY A 466 0.44 -1.65 -10.47
CA GLY A 466 0.08 -2.93 -9.87
C GLY A 466 0.10 -4.08 -10.89
N THR A 467 -0.43 -5.25 -10.48
CA THR A 467 -0.61 -6.40 -11.37
C THR A 467 -1.52 -6.06 -12.54
N VAL A 468 -1.10 -6.43 -13.76
CA VAL A 468 -1.95 -6.35 -14.95
C VAL A 468 -2.99 -7.48 -14.91
N THR A 469 -4.24 -7.12 -15.20
CA THR A 469 -5.36 -8.04 -15.41
C THR A 469 -5.66 -8.08 -16.91
N ASP A 470 -5.62 -9.28 -17.51
CA ASP A 470 -6.24 -9.59 -18.80
C ASP A 470 -7.72 -9.92 -18.57
N HIS A 471 -8.62 -9.34 -19.36
CA HIS A 471 -10.06 -9.57 -19.27
C HIS A 471 -10.56 -10.67 -20.23
N GLY A 472 -9.69 -11.23 -21.07
CA GLY A 472 -9.99 -12.30 -22.02
C GLY A 472 -10.63 -11.84 -23.33
N ASP A 473 -10.93 -10.54 -23.47
CA ASP A 473 -11.54 -9.90 -24.64
C ASP A 473 -10.54 -9.06 -25.46
N GLY A 474 -9.24 -9.19 -25.17
CA GLY A 474 -8.17 -8.36 -25.73
C GLY A 474 -7.95 -7.03 -25.01
N SER A 475 -8.71 -6.73 -23.95
CA SER A 475 -8.44 -5.61 -23.05
C SER A 475 -7.64 -6.02 -21.81
N TYR A 476 -6.74 -5.12 -21.39
CA TYR A 476 -5.84 -5.28 -20.26
C TYR A 476 -5.93 -4.05 -19.38
N SER A 477 -5.89 -4.21 -18.05
CA SER A 477 -5.90 -3.07 -17.12
C SER A 477 -4.98 -3.24 -15.93
N ALA A 478 -4.43 -2.14 -15.43
CA ALA A 478 -3.66 -2.10 -14.19
C ALA A 478 -3.99 -0.84 -13.36
N THR A 479 -3.86 -0.94 -12.04
CA THR A 479 -3.88 0.23 -11.17
C THR A 479 -2.55 0.98 -11.28
N LEU A 480 -2.61 2.28 -11.55
CA LEU A 480 -1.51 3.22 -11.54
C LEU A 480 -1.51 3.99 -10.22
N SER A 481 -0.45 3.80 -9.43
CA SER A 481 -0.18 4.59 -8.22
C SER A 481 0.44 5.94 -8.58
N GLY A 482 -0.03 7.00 -7.93
CA GLY A 482 0.39 8.38 -8.17
C GLY A 482 1.78 8.73 -7.66
N SER A 483 2.29 9.85 -8.18
CA SER A 483 3.59 10.44 -7.82
C SER A 483 3.41 11.60 -6.85
N THR A 484 4.50 12.06 -6.24
CA THR A 484 4.58 13.33 -5.51
C THR A 484 4.93 14.52 -6.41
N THR A 485 5.09 14.29 -7.72
CA THR A 485 5.48 15.30 -8.71
C THR A 485 4.28 15.77 -9.52
N VAL A 486 4.07 17.09 -9.62
CA VAL A 486 3.09 17.70 -10.52
C VAL A 486 3.63 17.72 -11.95
N GLY A 487 2.85 17.24 -12.92
CA GLY A 487 3.28 17.18 -14.32
C GLY A 487 2.38 16.30 -15.19
N THR A 488 2.91 15.92 -16.35
CA THR A 488 2.27 14.96 -17.26
C THR A 488 3.23 13.79 -17.51
N ALA A 489 2.67 12.59 -17.58
CA ALA A 489 3.44 11.36 -17.81
C ALA A 489 2.87 10.59 -19.01
N THR A 490 3.77 9.97 -19.77
CA THR A 490 3.44 9.08 -20.88
C THR A 490 3.46 7.65 -20.36
N ILE A 491 2.35 6.93 -20.57
CA ILE A 491 2.22 5.51 -20.26
C ILE A 491 2.47 4.70 -21.54
N THR A 492 3.44 3.80 -21.46
CA THR A 492 3.88 2.93 -22.55
C THR A 492 3.60 1.47 -22.18
N PRO A 493 2.73 0.76 -22.93
CA PRO A 493 2.53 -0.68 -22.78
C PRO A 493 3.59 -1.47 -23.56
N SER A 494 3.88 -2.69 -23.15
CA SER A 494 4.72 -3.64 -23.89
C SER A 494 4.31 -5.09 -23.62
N ALA A 495 4.61 -5.98 -24.57
CA ALA A 495 4.41 -7.44 -24.49
C ALA A 495 5.46 -8.15 -25.38
N THR A 496 5.29 -9.44 -25.67
CA THR A 496 6.27 -10.22 -26.47
C THR A 496 6.34 -9.80 -27.94
N GLY A 497 7.53 -9.86 -28.52
CA GLY A 497 7.78 -9.43 -29.90
C GLY A 497 7.89 -7.92 -30.06
N THR A 498 7.51 -7.40 -31.23
CA THR A 498 7.65 -5.98 -31.58
C THR A 498 6.31 -5.35 -32.01
N PRO A 499 5.31 -5.22 -31.12
CA PRO A 499 4.05 -4.58 -31.44
C PRO A 499 4.20 -3.09 -31.79
N THR A 500 3.26 -2.56 -32.57
CA THR A 500 3.09 -1.12 -32.74
C THR A 500 2.46 -0.56 -31.47
N VAL A 501 3.12 0.38 -30.80
CA VAL A 501 2.68 0.91 -29.51
C VAL A 501 2.10 2.32 -29.65
N ALA A 502 0.84 2.50 -29.22
CA ALA A 502 0.20 3.79 -29.00
C ALA A 502 0.10 4.06 -27.49
N THR A 503 0.64 5.21 -27.06
CA THR A 503 0.83 5.56 -25.65
C THR A 503 -0.29 6.45 -25.11
N GLY A 504 -0.56 6.33 -23.80
CA GLY A 504 -1.57 7.12 -23.10
C GLY A 504 -0.94 8.27 -22.31
N GLY A 505 -1.59 9.44 -22.26
CA GLY A 505 -1.17 10.53 -21.39
C GLY A 505 -1.95 10.51 -20.07
N VAL A 506 -1.27 10.71 -18.95
CA VAL A 506 -1.88 10.95 -17.62
C VAL A 506 -1.34 12.25 -17.03
N GLU A 507 -2.20 13.01 -16.34
CA GLU A 507 -1.80 14.23 -15.62
C GLU A 507 -1.77 13.98 -14.11
N THR A 508 -0.70 14.43 -13.45
CA THR A 508 -0.62 14.56 -11.99
C THR A 508 -0.77 16.04 -11.64
N GLU A 509 -1.91 16.42 -11.04
CA GLU A 509 -2.19 17.81 -10.65
C GLU A 509 -1.73 18.17 -9.23
N GLY A 510 -1.49 19.46 -9.01
CA GLY A 510 -1.16 20.00 -7.69
C GLY A 510 -2.37 20.11 -6.77
N TYR A 511 -2.11 20.36 -5.49
CA TYR A 511 -3.14 20.64 -4.49
C TYR A 511 -2.78 21.88 -3.67
N THR A 512 -3.81 22.49 -3.08
CA THR A 512 -3.71 23.69 -2.25
C THR A 512 -4.11 23.35 -0.82
N VAL A 513 -3.36 23.85 0.16
CA VAL A 513 -3.75 23.81 1.57
C VAL A 513 -4.05 25.24 2.02
N THR A 514 -5.30 25.49 2.41
CA THR A 514 -5.79 26.80 2.84
C THR A 514 -6.01 26.81 4.35
N VAL A 515 -5.34 27.69 5.08
CA VAL A 515 -5.59 27.94 6.50
C VAL A 515 -6.77 28.90 6.63
N LYS A 516 -7.76 28.55 7.44
CA LYS A 516 -8.93 29.39 7.73
C LYS A 516 -8.48 30.64 8.52
N PRO A 517 -8.89 31.87 8.12
CA PRO A 517 -8.54 33.09 8.84
C PRO A 517 -8.95 33.05 10.32
N VAL A 518 -7.99 33.32 11.22
CA VAL A 518 -8.21 33.35 12.67
C VAL A 518 -8.64 34.76 13.07
N THR A 519 -9.94 34.97 13.28
CA THR A 519 -10.51 36.27 13.66
C THR A 519 -10.46 36.56 15.16
N THR A 520 -10.35 35.52 15.99
CA THR A 520 -10.11 35.64 17.43
C THR A 520 -8.68 36.12 17.65
N LYS A 521 -8.51 37.22 18.39
CA LYS A 521 -7.20 37.62 18.90
C LYS A 521 -6.84 36.77 20.12
N LEU A 522 -5.59 36.36 20.20
CA LEU A 522 -5.00 35.83 21.42
C LEU A 522 -4.51 37.00 22.28
N VAL A 523 -4.49 36.85 23.60
CA VAL A 523 -3.84 37.81 24.50
C VAL A 523 -2.42 37.35 24.81
N ALA A 524 -1.50 38.30 25.03
CA ALA A 524 -0.07 38.08 25.31
C ALA A 524 0.22 37.47 26.71
N THR A 525 -0.66 36.59 27.19
CA THR A 525 -0.52 35.84 28.43
C THR A 525 0.41 34.64 28.28
N GLY A 526 0.37 33.97 27.12
CA GLY A 526 0.88 32.60 26.97
C GLY A 526 -0.07 31.50 27.49
N LEU A 527 -1.30 31.86 27.87
CA LEU A 527 -2.32 30.96 28.45
C LEU A 527 -3.55 30.78 27.54
N ASP A 528 -3.82 31.76 26.68
CA ASP A 528 -4.89 31.72 25.68
C ASP A 528 -4.66 30.59 24.64
N SER A 529 -5.73 30.07 24.05
CA SER A 529 -5.63 29.17 22.90
C SER A 529 -6.81 29.28 21.93
N VAL A 530 -6.61 28.87 20.67
CA VAL A 530 -7.63 28.92 19.62
C VAL A 530 -7.50 27.71 18.68
N PRO A 531 -8.60 27.07 18.24
CA PRO A 531 -8.53 26.06 17.19
C PRO A 531 -8.24 26.71 15.84
N VAL A 532 -7.23 26.20 15.13
CA VAL A 532 -6.91 26.55 13.75
C VAL A 532 -7.33 25.39 12.86
N THR A 533 -7.93 25.72 11.71
CA THR A 533 -8.36 24.74 10.71
C THR A 533 -7.65 25.01 9.39
N ALA A 534 -7.15 23.97 8.74
CA ALA A 534 -6.74 23.99 7.34
C ALA A 534 -7.65 23.07 6.51
N THR A 535 -7.71 23.31 5.21
CA THR A 535 -8.43 22.47 4.25
C THR A 535 -7.51 22.15 3.08
N ALA A 536 -7.29 20.87 2.80
CA ALA A 536 -6.50 20.40 1.66
C ALA A 536 -7.44 20.05 0.48
N LYS A 537 -7.14 20.60 -0.70
CA LYS A 537 -8.00 20.48 -1.88
C LYS A 537 -7.18 20.40 -3.17
N SER A 538 -7.49 19.45 -4.04
CA SER A 538 -6.85 19.31 -5.36
C SER A 538 -7.19 20.48 -6.29
N THR A 539 -6.48 20.59 -7.41
CA THR A 539 -6.72 21.65 -8.42
C THR A 539 -8.06 21.48 -9.13
N SER A 540 -8.46 20.24 -9.41
CA SER A 540 -9.81 19.87 -9.89
C SER A 540 -10.90 20.09 -8.84
N GLY A 541 -10.53 20.16 -7.55
CA GLY A 541 -11.40 20.59 -6.46
C GLY A 541 -11.90 19.48 -5.53
N VAL A 542 -11.29 18.30 -5.56
CA VAL A 542 -11.54 17.20 -4.61
C VAL A 542 -10.90 17.51 -3.26
N LEU A 543 -11.56 17.16 -2.15
CA LEU A 543 -11.01 17.31 -0.80
C LEU A 543 -10.11 16.13 -0.44
N LEU A 544 -9.01 16.39 0.29
CA LEU A 544 -7.91 15.45 0.46
C LEU A 544 -7.70 15.08 1.95
N PRO A 545 -8.39 14.05 2.48
CA PRO A 545 -8.09 13.45 3.78
C PRO A 545 -6.82 12.57 3.73
N GLY A 546 -6.33 12.13 4.89
CA GLY A 546 -5.24 11.17 5.03
C GLY A 546 -3.82 11.73 4.78
N LEU A 547 -3.65 13.04 4.66
CA LEU A 547 -2.34 13.68 4.54
C LEU A 547 -1.67 13.85 5.91
N ASP A 548 -0.36 13.67 5.97
CA ASP A 548 0.45 13.96 7.16
C ASP A 548 0.69 15.48 7.26
N VAL A 549 -0.20 16.17 7.97
CA VAL A 549 -0.26 17.64 8.05
C VAL A 549 0.28 18.13 9.39
N SER A 550 1.19 19.10 9.36
CA SER A 550 1.72 19.80 10.53
C SER A 550 1.56 21.31 10.41
N PHE A 551 1.20 21.98 11.51
CA PHE A 551 1.06 23.43 11.58
C PHE A 551 2.30 24.09 12.20
N GLY A 552 2.62 25.30 11.77
CA GLY A 552 3.71 26.12 12.32
C GLY A 552 3.31 27.59 12.44
N SER A 553 4.03 28.34 13.29
CA SER A 553 3.83 29.79 13.47
C SER A 553 5.16 30.53 13.32
N SER A 554 5.11 31.79 12.86
CA SER A 554 6.28 32.68 12.82
C SER A 554 6.62 33.31 14.18
N ASP A 555 5.79 33.12 15.21
CA ASP A 555 6.07 33.51 16.60
C ASP A 555 6.54 32.26 17.37
N ALA A 556 7.82 32.25 17.77
CA ALA A 556 8.44 31.12 18.46
C ALA A 556 7.93 30.90 19.90
N GLY A 557 7.12 31.81 20.44
CA GLY A 557 6.39 31.62 21.69
C GLY A 557 5.03 30.92 21.50
N GLN A 558 4.55 30.79 20.26
CA GLN A 558 3.34 30.02 19.95
C GLN A 558 3.68 28.55 19.67
N SER A 559 2.76 27.64 19.97
CA SER A 559 2.92 26.21 19.69
C SER A 559 1.59 25.56 19.31
N PHE A 560 1.66 24.51 18.49
CA PHE A 560 0.48 23.72 18.09
C PHE A 560 0.42 22.41 18.88
N GLY A 561 -0.79 22.03 19.29
CA GLY A 561 -1.11 20.68 19.73
C GLY A 561 -1.09 19.65 18.58
N PRO A 562 -1.42 18.37 18.86
CA PRO A 562 -1.52 17.36 17.83
C PRO A 562 -2.58 17.74 16.79
N VAL A 563 -2.32 17.37 15.53
CA VAL A 563 -3.24 17.61 14.41
C VAL A 563 -4.24 16.45 14.31
N THR A 564 -5.50 16.79 14.12
CA THR A 564 -6.59 15.85 13.85
C THR A 564 -7.07 16.04 12.41
N ASP A 565 -6.96 15.01 11.58
CA ASP A 565 -7.72 14.90 10.33
C ASP A 565 -9.16 14.53 10.66
N ALA A 566 -10.13 15.28 10.10
CA ALA A 566 -11.55 14.99 10.25
C ALA A 566 -12.08 13.94 9.25
N GLY A 567 -11.26 13.49 8.30
CA GLY A 567 -11.63 12.52 7.26
C GLY A 567 -12.38 13.14 6.07
N ASP A 568 -12.62 14.45 6.09
CA ASP A 568 -13.25 15.24 5.02
C ASP A 568 -12.25 16.15 4.28
N GLY A 569 -10.95 16.00 4.55
CA GLY A 569 -9.89 16.89 4.05
C GLY A 569 -9.73 18.20 4.83
N THR A 570 -10.38 18.33 6.00
CA THR A 570 -10.09 19.37 6.98
C THR A 570 -9.23 18.86 8.13
N TYR A 571 -8.25 19.68 8.51
CA TYR A 571 -7.23 19.37 9.51
C TYR A 571 -7.30 20.42 10.61
N VAL A 572 -7.40 19.99 11.86
CA VAL A 572 -7.60 20.87 13.02
C VAL A 572 -6.49 20.68 14.05
N ALA A 573 -5.94 21.79 14.55
CA ALA A 573 -4.98 21.80 15.65
C ALA A 573 -5.26 22.99 16.58
N THR A 574 -5.06 22.80 17.89
CA THR A 574 -5.14 23.91 18.86
C THR A 574 -3.83 24.68 18.86
N LEU A 575 -3.91 25.99 18.63
CA LEU A 575 -2.79 26.93 18.75
C LEU A 575 -2.78 27.52 20.16
N SER A 576 -1.68 27.32 20.89
CA SER A 576 -1.38 27.97 22.17
C SER A 576 -0.78 29.36 21.93
N GLY A 577 -1.22 30.33 22.72
CA GLY A 577 -0.76 31.71 22.66
C GLY A 577 0.68 31.92 23.12
N SER A 578 1.20 33.10 22.81
CA SER A 578 2.56 33.55 23.13
C SER A 578 2.52 34.68 24.17
N THR A 579 3.66 34.98 24.76
CA THR A 579 3.87 36.19 25.59
C THR A 579 4.24 37.43 24.75
N THR A 580 4.38 37.28 23.42
CA THR A 580 4.76 38.33 22.49
C THR A 580 3.55 39.01 21.87
N ILE A 581 3.49 40.34 21.93
CA ILE A 581 2.47 41.16 21.23
C ILE A 581 2.86 41.30 19.74
N GLY A 582 1.94 41.04 18.82
CA GLY A 582 2.22 41.16 17.39
C GLY A 582 1.21 40.47 16.48
N SER A 583 1.65 40.12 15.28
CA SER A 583 0.93 39.28 14.33
C SER A 583 1.86 38.15 13.87
N ALA A 584 1.40 36.92 13.96
CA ALA A 584 2.14 35.74 13.53
C ALA A 584 1.52 35.14 12.27
N ASN A 585 2.36 34.74 11.31
CA ASN A 585 1.92 34.03 10.11
C ASN A 585 1.84 32.52 10.42
N LEU A 586 0.73 31.90 10.05
CA LEU A 586 0.47 30.48 10.23
C LEU A 586 0.85 29.72 8.97
N GLY A 587 1.87 28.87 9.10
CA GLY A 587 2.32 27.96 8.05
C GLY A 587 1.72 26.56 8.22
N VAL A 588 1.73 25.80 7.13
CA VAL A 588 1.44 24.36 7.12
C VAL A 588 2.52 23.66 6.33
N THR A 589 2.99 22.52 6.81
CA THR A 589 3.88 21.61 6.10
C THR A 589 3.16 20.27 5.96
N VAL A 590 3.23 19.67 4.77
CA VAL A 590 2.72 18.32 4.51
C VAL A 590 3.90 17.41 4.23
N THR A 591 3.95 16.27 4.92
CA THR A 591 5.00 15.24 4.76
C THR A 591 4.47 14.03 4.00
N GLY A 592 5.37 13.25 3.40
CA GLY A 592 5.04 12.11 2.52
C GLY A 592 4.50 12.48 1.13
N ALA A 593 3.81 13.62 1.00
CA ALA A 593 3.22 14.12 -0.25
C ALA A 593 4.13 15.10 -1.01
N GLY A 594 3.74 15.45 -2.24
CA GLY A 594 4.31 16.58 -2.99
C GLY A 594 4.03 17.92 -2.31
N ALA A 595 4.83 18.94 -2.61
CA ALA A 595 4.72 20.25 -1.98
C ALA A 595 3.40 20.98 -2.37
N PRO A 596 2.54 21.37 -1.41
CA PRO A 596 1.30 22.07 -1.71
C PRO A 596 1.50 23.54 -2.07
N THR A 597 0.54 24.11 -2.81
CA THR A 597 0.33 25.56 -2.80
C THR A 597 -0.24 25.96 -1.45
N LEU A 598 0.44 26.84 -0.71
CA LEU A 598 0.00 27.29 0.63
C LEU A 598 -0.76 28.61 0.56
N VAL A 599 -1.99 28.62 1.06
CA VAL A 599 -2.74 29.83 1.39
C VAL A 599 -2.77 29.98 2.90
N GLY A 600 -1.71 30.60 3.43
CA GLY A 600 -1.55 30.82 4.87
C GLY A 600 -2.51 31.87 5.42
N ALA A 601 -2.71 31.84 6.74
CA ALA A 601 -3.44 32.86 7.50
C ALA A 601 -2.48 33.57 8.47
N SER A 602 -2.97 34.57 9.18
CA SER A 602 -2.29 35.12 10.35
C SER A 602 -3.20 35.12 11.57
N VAL A 603 -2.59 35.19 12.75
CA VAL A 603 -3.24 35.41 14.04
C VAL A 603 -2.62 36.64 14.70
N ALA A 604 -3.43 37.45 15.38
CA ALA A 604 -2.95 38.60 16.14
C ALA A 604 -2.90 38.28 17.64
N THR A 605 -1.77 38.56 18.27
CA THR A 605 -1.60 38.54 19.74
C THR A 605 -1.65 39.99 20.25
N GLU A 606 -2.64 40.34 21.07
CA GLU A 606 -2.74 41.69 21.66
C GLU A 606 -2.24 41.73 23.12
N GLY A 607 -1.78 42.91 23.55
CA GLY A 607 -1.38 43.13 24.93
C GLY A 607 -2.53 43.13 25.92
N TYR A 608 -2.20 43.15 27.21
CA TYR A 608 -3.15 43.31 28.30
C TYR A 608 -2.61 44.26 29.36
N SER A 609 -3.48 44.85 30.18
CA SER A 609 -3.10 45.66 31.34
C SER A 609 -3.66 45.07 32.63
N VAL A 610 -3.01 45.40 33.74
CA VAL A 610 -3.54 45.16 35.10
C VAL A 610 -3.45 46.47 35.86
N THR A 611 -4.61 47.10 36.07
CA THR A 611 -4.75 48.41 36.71
C THR A 611 -5.27 48.23 38.13
N LEU A 612 -4.76 48.99 39.09
CA LEU A 612 -5.36 49.02 40.43
C LEU A 612 -6.61 49.91 40.41
N ARG A 613 -7.59 49.60 41.27
CA ARG A 613 -8.64 50.58 41.61
C ARG A 613 -8.08 51.60 42.60
N PRO A 614 -8.44 52.89 42.50
CA PRO A 614 -7.96 53.92 43.41
C PRO A 614 -8.23 53.59 44.89
N ILE A 615 -7.33 54.03 45.76
CA ILE A 615 -7.44 53.88 47.22
C ILE A 615 -7.54 55.28 47.84
N ASP A 616 -8.75 55.85 47.80
CA ASP A 616 -9.01 57.21 48.28
C ASP A 616 -8.81 57.38 49.81
N ASP A 617 -8.95 56.31 50.58
CA ASP A 617 -8.84 56.30 52.04
C ASP A 617 -7.41 55.98 52.53
N ALA A 618 -6.78 56.95 53.20
CA ALA A 618 -5.49 56.76 53.87
C ALA A 618 -5.63 55.88 55.13
N ILE A 619 -4.81 54.82 55.19
CA ILE A 619 -4.82 53.79 56.25
C ILE A 619 -4.24 54.36 57.56
N LEU A 620 -4.76 53.91 58.71
CA LEU A 620 -4.15 54.18 60.01
C LEU A 620 -2.92 53.29 60.20
N GLY A 621 -1.72 53.88 60.25
CA GLY A 621 -0.40 53.22 60.27
C GLY A 621 -0.08 52.44 61.54
N THR A 622 -0.97 51.55 61.95
CA THR A 622 -1.01 50.83 63.24
C THR A 622 -0.51 49.39 63.16
N GLY A 623 -0.05 48.93 61.98
CA GLY A 623 0.28 47.53 61.71
C GLY A 623 -0.92 46.57 61.72
N THR A 624 -2.15 47.06 61.90
CA THR A 624 -3.36 46.23 62.09
C THR A 624 -4.61 46.76 61.40
N ALA A 625 -4.67 48.04 61.02
CA ALA A 625 -5.73 48.55 60.16
C ALA A 625 -5.62 47.95 58.74
N THR A 626 -6.77 47.71 58.11
CA THR A 626 -6.86 47.05 56.80
C THR A 626 -7.77 47.79 55.83
N VAL A 627 -7.49 47.64 54.54
CA VAL A 627 -8.31 48.16 53.43
C VAL A 627 -8.41 47.09 52.32
N PRO A 628 -9.56 46.91 51.66
CA PRO A 628 -9.62 46.08 50.47
C PRO A 628 -8.87 46.74 49.31
N VAL A 629 -8.00 45.98 48.64
CA VAL A 629 -7.38 46.37 47.37
C VAL A 629 -7.98 45.54 46.24
N THR A 630 -8.07 46.11 45.04
CA THR A 630 -8.62 45.41 43.87
C THR A 630 -7.85 45.78 42.62
N ALA A 631 -7.38 44.78 41.90
CA ALA A 631 -6.83 44.89 40.56
C ALA A 631 -7.89 44.55 39.52
N LEU A 632 -7.74 45.08 38.31
CA LEU A 632 -8.59 44.83 37.15
C LEU A 632 -7.68 44.44 35.98
N ALA A 633 -7.75 43.17 35.55
CA ALA A 633 -7.02 42.66 34.40
C ALA A 633 -7.91 42.71 33.15
N ARG A 634 -7.41 43.30 32.06
CA ARG A 634 -8.12 43.38 30.77
C ARG A 634 -7.18 43.26 29.57
N SER A 635 -7.68 42.63 28.52
CA SER A 635 -7.04 42.66 27.20
C SER A 635 -7.08 44.07 26.60
N ALA A 636 -6.31 44.33 25.53
CA ALA A 636 -6.38 45.58 24.79
C ALA A 636 -7.76 45.82 24.14
N SER A 637 -8.49 44.75 23.76
CA SER A 637 -9.90 44.78 23.36
C SER A 637 -10.89 44.99 24.51
N ARG A 638 -10.39 45.15 25.75
CA ARG A 638 -11.11 45.41 27.01
C ARG A 638 -11.91 44.22 27.56
N ALA A 639 -11.70 43.01 27.05
CA ALA A 639 -12.29 41.80 27.60
C ALA A 639 -11.77 41.55 29.03
N PRO A 640 -12.61 41.04 29.96
CA PRO A 640 -12.17 40.64 31.30
C PRO A 640 -11.26 39.41 31.24
N MET A 641 -10.29 39.33 32.14
CA MET A 641 -9.32 38.22 32.19
C MET A 641 -9.31 37.54 33.57
N PRO A 642 -10.24 36.61 33.85
CA PRO A 642 -10.17 35.71 35.00
C PRO A 642 -9.09 34.62 34.79
N GLY A 643 -8.77 33.87 35.85
CA GLY A 643 -7.85 32.72 35.82
C GLY A 643 -6.35 33.06 35.87
N LEU A 644 -5.96 34.33 36.00
CA LEU A 644 -4.56 34.74 36.12
C LEU A 644 -4.06 34.59 37.56
N THR A 645 -2.80 34.17 37.74
CA THR A 645 -2.16 34.18 39.07
C THR A 645 -1.64 35.58 39.40
N VAL A 646 -2.46 36.38 40.06
CA VAL A 646 -2.15 37.78 40.46
C VAL A 646 -1.63 37.84 41.90
N SER A 647 -0.54 38.58 42.11
CA SER A 647 0.02 38.92 43.42
C SER A 647 0.10 40.44 43.58
N PHE A 648 -0.35 40.97 44.72
CA PHE A 648 -0.12 42.37 45.09
C PHE A 648 1.23 42.51 45.79
N VAL A 649 1.94 43.61 45.52
CA VAL A 649 3.22 43.96 46.17
C VAL A 649 3.30 45.45 46.45
N SER A 650 3.94 45.82 47.56
CA SER A 650 4.16 47.19 48.00
C SER A 650 5.65 47.58 47.92
N THR A 651 5.95 48.87 47.94
CA THR A 651 7.31 49.39 48.21
C THR A 651 7.62 49.52 49.70
N ASP A 652 6.63 49.46 50.59
CA ASP A 652 6.86 49.44 52.05
C ASP A 652 6.92 47.98 52.56
N PRO A 653 8.05 47.51 53.12
CA PRO A 653 8.17 46.18 53.71
C PRO A 653 7.37 45.98 55.01
N GLY A 654 6.82 47.05 55.61
CA GLY A 654 5.90 46.99 56.74
C GLY A 654 4.45 46.66 56.36
N GLN A 655 4.08 46.81 55.08
CA GLN A 655 2.76 46.47 54.56
C GLN A 655 2.68 44.99 54.13
N SER A 656 1.50 44.38 54.25
CA SER A 656 1.29 42.98 53.85
C SER A 656 -0.09 42.73 53.25
N PHE A 657 -0.20 41.69 52.42
CA PHE A 657 -1.44 41.32 51.73
C PHE A 657 -1.95 39.95 52.19
N GLY A 658 -3.27 39.83 52.33
CA GLY A 658 -3.97 38.55 52.46
C GLY A 658 -4.00 37.74 51.16
N THR A 659 -4.65 36.59 51.20
CA THR A 659 -4.88 35.73 50.02
C THR A 659 -5.60 36.49 48.91
N VAL A 660 -5.10 36.38 47.68
CA VAL A 660 -5.76 36.95 46.50
C VAL A 660 -6.91 36.06 46.05
N THR A 661 -8.06 36.68 45.78
CA THR A 661 -9.25 36.04 45.23
C THR A 661 -9.47 36.55 43.81
N ASP A 662 -9.53 35.65 42.83
CA ASP A 662 -10.12 35.93 41.51
C ASP A 662 -11.64 35.97 41.64
N ASN A 663 -12.25 37.07 41.22
CA ASN A 663 -13.70 37.26 41.31
C ASN A 663 -14.44 36.71 40.07
N GLY A 664 -13.73 36.18 39.06
CA GLY A 664 -14.29 35.59 37.84
C GLY A 664 -14.72 36.61 36.77
N ASP A 665 -14.73 37.91 37.08
CA ASP A 665 -15.05 39.01 36.17
C ASP A 665 -13.80 39.75 35.65
N GLY A 666 -12.61 39.18 35.86
CA GLY A 666 -11.33 39.83 35.59
C GLY A 666 -10.88 40.83 36.66
N THR A 667 -11.60 40.95 37.78
CA THR A 667 -11.08 41.62 38.98
C THR A 667 -10.51 40.64 39.99
N TYR A 668 -9.43 41.07 40.65
CA TYR A 668 -8.72 40.30 41.66
C TYR A 668 -8.71 41.13 42.94
N SER A 669 -9.09 40.54 44.07
CA SER A 669 -9.22 41.25 45.34
C SER A 669 -8.34 40.65 46.43
N ALA A 670 -7.84 41.51 47.33
CA ALA A 670 -7.10 41.11 48.52
C ALA A 670 -7.29 42.14 49.64
N THR A 671 -6.92 41.77 50.87
CA THR A 671 -6.87 42.70 52.00
C THR A 671 -5.44 43.20 52.16
N LEU A 672 -5.22 44.52 52.08
CA LEU A 672 -3.97 45.16 52.48
C LEU A 672 -4.03 45.47 53.98
N THR A 673 -2.95 45.17 54.70
CA THR A 673 -2.71 45.61 56.08
C THR A 673 -1.69 46.75 56.06
N GLY A 674 -2.03 47.87 56.70
CA GLY A 674 -1.19 49.06 56.77
C GLY A 674 0.10 48.86 57.57
N SER A 675 1.05 49.75 57.34
CA SER A 675 2.37 49.76 57.98
C SER A 675 2.29 50.11 59.48
N THR A 676 3.41 50.04 60.19
CA THR A 676 3.62 50.74 61.49
C THR A 676 4.35 52.07 61.33
N THR A 677 4.68 52.46 60.08
CA THR A 677 5.44 53.66 59.75
C THR A 677 4.61 54.56 58.83
N PRO A 678 4.32 55.81 59.21
CA PRO A 678 3.64 56.75 58.31
C PRO A 678 4.46 57.06 57.06
N GLY A 679 3.81 57.11 55.91
CA GLY A 679 4.46 57.33 54.63
C GLY A 679 3.53 57.10 53.46
N VAL A 680 4.06 57.30 52.25
CA VAL A 680 3.38 56.95 50.99
C VAL A 680 4.12 55.75 50.40
N SER A 681 3.40 54.67 50.08
CA SER A 681 3.94 53.50 49.41
C SER A 681 3.31 53.31 48.03
N GLY A 682 4.08 52.75 47.10
CA GLY A 682 3.60 52.37 45.78
C GLY A 682 3.14 50.92 45.77
N LEU A 683 1.86 50.69 45.50
CA LEU A 683 1.28 49.37 45.30
C LEU A 683 1.24 49.03 43.82
N ARG A 684 1.49 47.76 43.47
CA ARG A 684 1.19 47.24 42.12
C ARG A 684 0.68 45.81 42.18
N ALA A 685 -0.11 45.44 41.18
CA ALA A 685 -0.42 44.05 40.89
C ALA A 685 0.62 43.47 39.92
N VAL A 686 1.03 42.22 40.14
CA VAL A 686 1.98 41.48 39.31
C VAL A 686 1.34 40.15 38.93
N VAL A 687 1.29 39.84 37.64
CA VAL A 687 0.89 38.50 37.18
C VAL A 687 2.12 37.59 37.15
N THR A 688 1.95 36.36 37.62
CA THR A 688 2.98 35.31 37.55
C THR A 688 2.52 34.19 36.62
N GLY A 689 3.46 33.54 35.94
CA GLY A 689 3.15 32.51 34.93
C GLY A 689 2.61 33.04 33.59
N ALA A 690 2.59 34.36 33.39
CA ALA A 690 2.15 35.00 32.14
C ALA A 690 3.18 36.02 31.62
N GLY A 691 3.01 36.46 30.36
CA GLY A 691 3.77 37.58 29.78
C GLY A 691 3.54 38.90 30.53
N SER A 692 4.44 39.87 30.38
CA SER A 692 4.32 41.17 31.06
C SER A 692 3.14 42.00 30.53
N PRO A 693 2.37 42.69 31.40
CA PRO A 693 1.34 43.63 30.94
C PRO A 693 1.99 44.83 30.22
N SER A 694 1.26 45.42 29.27
CA SER A 694 1.70 46.56 28.45
C SER A 694 1.94 47.85 29.26
N THR A 695 1.29 47.97 30.42
CA THR A 695 1.42 49.06 31.37
C THR A 695 1.36 48.52 32.80
N PRO A 696 2.48 48.45 33.54
CA PRO A 696 2.48 48.20 34.97
C PRO A 696 2.14 49.49 35.72
N GLU A 697 0.91 49.58 36.22
CA GLU A 697 0.44 50.75 36.98
C GLU A 697 0.82 50.66 38.46
N VAL A 698 1.03 51.81 39.09
CA VAL A 698 1.37 51.93 40.52
C VAL A 698 0.40 52.89 41.18
N GLU A 699 -0.37 52.39 42.14
CA GLU A 699 -1.27 53.20 42.97
C GLU A 699 -0.52 53.67 44.24
N LEU A 700 -0.78 54.88 44.69
CA LEU A 700 -0.15 55.44 45.89
C LEU A 700 -1.09 55.34 47.10
N VAL A 701 -0.76 54.50 48.07
CA VAL A 701 -1.48 54.46 49.36
C VAL A 701 -0.69 55.21 50.42
N THR A 702 -1.39 55.87 51.34
CA THR A 702 -0.79 56.62 52.46
C THR A 702 -1.14 55.98 53.79
N ASP A 703 -0.12 55.58 54.57
CA ASP A 703 -0.26 55.28 55.99
C ASP A 703 -0.10 56.57 56.80
N ARG A 704 -1.04 56.88 57.69
CA ARG A 704 -1.05 58.08 58.53
C ARG A 704 -1.31 57.77 60.01
N TYR A 705 -0.89 58.69 60.87
CA TYR A 705 -1.42 58.83 62.23
C TYR A 705 -2.24 60.12 62.33
N ASP A 706 -3.38 60.04 63.01
CA ASP A 706 -4.12 61.23 63.44
C ASP A 706 -3.53 61.71 64.77
N THR A 707 -3.03 62.95 64.81
CA THR A 707 -2.37 63.47 66.02
C THR A 707 -3.37 63.65 67.17
N PRO A 708 -2.97 63.33 68.42
CA PRO A 708 -3.81 63.60 69.57
C PRO A 708 -3.99 65.11 69.75
N SER A 709 -5.20 65.53 70.10
CA SER A 709 -5.54 66.92 70.40
C SER A 709 -5.53 67.19 71.91
N ILE A 710 -5.15 68.41 72.29
CA ILE A 710 -5.23 68.91 73.66
C ILE A 710 -5.68 70.38 73.65
N THR A 711 -6.52 70.75 74.60
CA THR A 711 -7.08 72.09 74.78
C THR A 711 -6.79 72.62 76.19
N ALA A 712 -6.76 73.93 76.37
CA ALA A 712 -6.52 74.59 77.66
C ALA A 712 -7.57 75.67 77.93
N THR A 713 -8.10 75.71 79.16
CA THR A 713 -9.18 76.62 79.58
C THR A 713 -8.81 77.36 80.86
N LEU A 714 -9.31 78.59 81.04
CA LEU A 714 -9.00 79.45 82.19
C LEU A 714 -10.21 79.59 83.13
N ALA A 715 -9.98 79.48 84.44
CA ALA A 715 -11.00 79.66 85.48
C ALA A 715 -10.47 80.55 86.63
N PRO A 716 -11.04 81.75 86.88
CA PRO A 716 -12.08 82.41 86.11
C PRO A 716 -11.62 82.78 84.69
N SER A 717 -12.55 82.76 83.73
CA SER A 717 -12.27 83.00 82.30
C SER A 717 -12.19 84.47 81.91
N SER A 718 -12.60 85.39 82.78
CA SER A 718 -12.66 86.83 82.50
C SER A 718 -11.96 87.69 83.57
N SER A 719 -11.10 88.60 83.12
CA SER A 719 -10.39 89.54 83.99
C SER A 719 -11.36 90.55 84.62
N VAL A 720 -11.15 90.93 85.88
CA VAL A 720 -12.08 91.80 86.63
C VAL A 720 -12.01 93.27 86.17
N ARG A 721 -10.89 93.69 85.57
CA ARG A 721 -10.72 95.04 85.01
C ARG A 721 -9.50 95.13 84.09
N ASN A 722 -9.64 95.80 82.94
CA ASN A 722 -8.55 96.17 82.02
C ASN A 722 -7.56 95.04 81.62
N GLY A 723 -8.01 93.79 81.57
CA GLY A 723 -7.16 92.62 81.27
C GLY A 723 -6.49 91.96 82.48
N TRP A 724 -6.67 92.49 83.70
CA TRP A 724 -6.03 92.01 84.92
C TRP A 724 -6.99 91.26 85.87
N PHE A 725 -6.53 90.14 86.40
CA PHE A 725 -7.11 89.38 87.49
C PHE A 725 -6.55 89.85 88.84
N ARG A 726 -7.28 89.62 89.94
CA ARG A 726 -6.86 89.94 91.33
C ARG A 726 -6.85 88.72 92.25
N THR A 727 -7.11 87.57 91.66
CA THR A 727 -7.31 86.28 92.29
C THR A 727 -6.55 85.27 91.45
N PRO A 728 -6.12 84.15 92.02
CA PRO A 728 -5.55 83.06 91.25
C PRO A 728 -6.45 82.61 90.09
N VAL A 729 -5.82 82.12 89.01
CA VAL A 729 -6.47 81.58 87.82
C VAL A 729 -5.98 80.16 87.59
N THR A 730 -6.89 79.20 87.49
CA THR A 730 -6.58 77.82 87.15
C THR A 730 -6.59 77.61 85.64
N VAL A 731 -5.58 76.95 85.12
CA VAL A 731 -5.52 76.40 83.75
C VAL A 731 -5.91 74.93 83.80
N THR A 732 -6.97 74.54 83.10
CA THR A 732 -7.45 73.14 83.02
C THR A 732 -7.31 72.60 81.59
N PHE A 733 -6.84 71.37 81.45
CA PHE A 733 -6.60 70.71 80.16
C PHE A 733 -7.62 69.61 79.86
N ALA A 734 -7.92 69.41 78.58
CA ALA A 734 -8.73 68.30 78.09
C ALA A 734 -8.15 67.76 76.77
N CYS A 735 -8.14 66.43 76.60
CA CYS A 735 -7.45 65.73 75.52
C CYS A 735 -8.39 64.79 74.76
N ALA A 736 -8.21 64.64 73.45
CA ALA A 736 -9.00 63.72 72.61
C ALA A 736 -8.18 63.21 71.40
N GLY A 737 -8.41 61.97 70.97
CA GLY A 737 -7.76 61.36 69.81
C GLY A 737 -8.36 59.98 69.51
N THR A 738 -8.02 59.41 68.36
CA THR A 738 -8.43 58.05 67.94
C THR A 738 -7.51 56.95 68.46
N LEU A 739 -6.27 57.29 68.82
CA LEU A 739 -5.25 56.37 69.34
C LEU A 739 -5.05 56.55 70.86
N PRO A 740 -4.64 55.50 71.60
CA PRO A 740 -4.41 55.60 73.05
C PRO A 740 -3.25 56.56 73.40
N LEU A 741 -3.37 57.31 74.48
CA LEU A 741 -2.27 58.15 75.00
C LEU A 741 -1.30 57.33 75.86
N THR A 742 0.00 57.65 75.77
CA THR A 742 1.06 57.04 76.63
C THR A 742 0.97 57.43 78.10
N ALA A 743 0.23 58.52 78.41
CA ALA A 743 -0.01 59.00 79.75
C ALA A 743 -1.42 59.62 79.85
N SER A 744 -1.92 59.78 81.08
CA SER A 744 -3.17 60.49 81.33
C SER A 744 -3.09 61.98 80.96
N CYS A 745 -4.24 62.56 80.60
CA CYS A 745 -4.32 63.97 80.21
C CYS A 745 -3.82 64.89 81.35
N PRO A 746 -3.04 65.96 81.06
CA PRO A 746 -2.36 66.75 82.09
C PRO A 746 -3.26 67.38 83.15
N ALA A 747 -2.85 67.28 84.42
CA ALA A 747 -3.57 67.86 85.55
C ALA A 747 -3.62 69.41 85.50
N PRO A 748 -4.66 70.05 86.09
CA PRO A 748 -4.78 71.51 86.14
C PRO A 748 -3.64 72.20 86.89
N VAL A 749 -3.35 73.45 86.51
CA VAL A 749 -2.26 74.27 87.07
C VAL A 749 -2.81 75.61 87.59
N LEU A 750 -2.49 75.96 88.83
CA LEU A 750 -2.91 77.22 89.46
C LEU A 750 -1.84 78.31 89.28
N LEU A 751 -2.21 79.44 88.67
CA LEU A 751 -1.42 80.66 88.63
C LEU A 751 -1.92 81.61 89.72
N SER A 752 -1.11 81.87 90.76
CA SER A 752 -1.52 82.63 91.95
C SER A 752 -0.67 83.87 92.26
N THR A 753 0.46 84.05 91.57
CA THR A 753 1.42 85.13 91.83
C THR A 753 1.11 86.35 90.98
N ASP A 754 1.27 87.54 91.55
CA ASP A 754 1.26 88.81 90.82
C ASP A 754 2.34 88.79 89.72
N GLY A 755 1.92 88.94 88.46
CA GLY A 755 2.79 88.77 87.30
C GLY A 755 2.07 88.98 85.99
N ARG A 756 2.83 89.44 84.99
CA ARG A 756 2.34 89.81 83.66
C ARG A 756 2.49 88.66 82.66
N ASP A 757 1.52 88.53 81.76
CA ASP A 757 1.52 87.65 80.58
C ASP A 757 1.93 86.18 80.87
N GLN A 758 1.51 85.65 82.02
CA GLN A 758 1.79 84.30 82.50
C GLN A 758 1.04 83.25 81.65
N THR A 759 1.71 82.16 81.26
CA THR A 759 1.13 81.08 80.45
C THR A 759 1.55 79.70 80.95
N VAL A 760 0.78 78.67 80.59
CA VAL A 760 1.11 77.27 80.86
C VAL A 760 1.00 76.47 79.57
N SER A 761 2.09 75.81 79.18
CA SER A 761 2.12 74.89 78.03
C SER A 761 2.08 73.43 78.46
N ARG A 762 1.42 72.58 77.68
CA ARG A 762 1.36 71.12 77.85
C ARG A 762 1.37 70.40 76.51
N THR A 763 1.89 69.18 76.54
CA THR A 763 2.01 68.26 75.40
C THR A 763 1.50 66.88 75.83
N VAL A 764 0.89 66.14 74.90
CA VAL A 764 0.53 64.73 75.04
C VAL A 764 1.02 63.95 73.82
N THR A 765 1.25 62.64 74.01
CA THR A 765 1.80 61.73 73.01
C THR A 765 0.96 60.45 72.97
N ASP A 766 0.63 59.95 71.77
CA ASP A 766 -0.03 58.66 71.61
C ASP A 766 0.96 57.47 71.69
N THR A 767 0.45 56.24 71.70
CA THR A 767 1.26 55.00 71.77
C THR A 767 2.18 54.79 70.57
N PHE A 768 2.04 55.58 69.50
CA PHE A 768 2.84 55.49 68.28
C PHE A 768 3.78 56.70 68.09
N GLY A 769 3.79 57.64 69.03
CA GLY A 769 4.71 58.78 69.09
C GLY A 769 4.17 60.09 68.53
N SER A 770 2.94 60.13 68.01
CA SER A 770 2.33 61.37 67.51
C SER A 770 2.01 62.31 68.67
N THR A 771 2.25 63.61 68.51
CA THR A 771 2.11 64.59 69.61
C THR A 771 1.09 65.69 69.33
N GLY A 772 0.48 66.19 70.40
CA GLY A 772 -0.36 67.38 70.42
C GLY A 772 0.04 68.31 71.55
N SER A 773 0.05 69.62 71.30
CA SER A 773 0.46 70.62 72.29
C SER A 773 -0.48 71.82 72.34
N VAL A 774 -0.64 72.40 73.54
CA VAL A 774 -1.41 73.63 73.75
C VAL A 774 -0.70 74.54 74.76
N THR A 775 -0.86 75.85 74.59
CA THR A 775 -0.47 76.88 75.56
C THR A 775 -1.72 77.66 75.98
N SER A 776 -1.87 77.93 77.27
CA SER A 776 -2.99 78.74 77.78
C SER A 776 -2.97 80.16 77.22
N GLY A 777 -4.14 80.82 77.23
CA GLY A 777 -4.18 82.28 77.08
C GLY A 777 -3.33 82.98 78.14
N ALA A 778 -2.81 84.17 77.81
CA ALA A 778 -1.95 84.95 78.68
C ALA A 778 -2.73 85.52 79.88
N VAL A 779 -2.25 85.23 81.09
CA VAL A 779 -2.86 85.62 82.36
C VAL A 779 -2.06 86.74 83.01
N ASN A 780 -2.74 87.85 83.29
CA ASN A 780 -2.19 89.02 83.96
C ASN A 780 -2.80 89.12 85.36
N ILE A 781 -2.01 88.96 86.42
CA ILE A 781 -2.47 88.98 87.82
C ILE A 781 -1.84 90.16 88.56
N ASP A 782 -2.67 90.96 89.24
CA ASP A 782 -2.24 92.02 90.16
C ASP A 782 -3.29 92.16 91.29
N ALA A 783 -2.95 91.63 92.47
CA ALA A 783 -3.68 91.77 93.72
C ALA A 783 -3.08 92.86 94.64
N THR A 784 -1.93 93.42 94.27
CA THR A 784 -1.21 94.44 95.04
C THR A 784 -1.97 95.78 95.04
N ARG A 785 -1.86 96.55 96.14
CA ARG A 785 -2.56 97.84 96.29
C ARG A 785 -1.62 99.01 95.94
N PRO A 786 -2.13 100.09 95.32
CA PRO A 786 -1.33 101.22 94.90
C PRO A 786 -0.96 102.09 96.11
N GLY A 787 0.23 102.68 96.10
CA GLY A 787 0.61 103.74 97.03
C GLY A 787 -0.15 105.04 96.74
N VAL A 788 -0.41 105.86 97.77
CA VAL A 788 -1.10 107.15 97.61
C VAL A 788 -0.62 108.21 98.60
N ILE A 789 -0.23 109.37 98.08
CA ILE A 789 0.18 110.56 98.84
C ILE A 789 -0.48 111.82 98.27
N VAL A 790 -0.52 112.89 99.07
CA VAL A 790 -1.05 114.21 98.66
C VAL A 790 -0.03 115.30 98.94
N THR A 791 0.14 116.18 97.96
CA THR A 791 1.04 117.34 98.03
C THR A 791 0.28 118.66 97.82
N GLY A 792 0.96 119.79 98.07
CA GLY A 792 0.39 121.14 97.91
C GLY A 792 -0.11 121.81 99.20
N ALA A 793 -0.45 121.02 100.24
CA ALA A 793 -0.65 121.51 101.61
C ALA A 793 -0.20 120.46 102.63
N ARG A 794 0.39 120.90 103.75
CA ARG A 794 0.68 120.02 104.90
C ARG A 794 -0.57 119.88 105.76
N SER A 795 -0.86 118.66 106.23
CA SER A 795 -2.02 118.43 107.10
C SER A 795 -1.91 119.25 108.40
N GLY A 796 -3.02 119.83 108.87
CA GLY A 796 -3.10 120.74 110.02
C GLY A 796 -2.66 122.20 109.78
N ALA A 797 -1.96 122.50 108.68
CA ALA A 797 -1.35 123.81 108.47
C ALA A 797 -2.37 124.96 108.26
N THR A 798 -1.96 126.20 108.56
CA THR A 798 -2.76 127.42 108.32
C THR A 798 -2.08 128.36 107.33
N TYR A 799 -2.81 128.80 106.31
CA TYR A 799 -2.34 129.65 105.22
C TYR A 799 -3.10 130.99 105.14
N LYS A 800 -2.61 131.92 104.30
CA LYS A 800 -3.26 133.21 103.98
C LYS A 800 -4.25 133.12 102.80
N SER A 801 -4.22 132.01 102.05
CA SER A 801 -5.00 131.75 100.84
C SER A 801 -5.24 130.24 100.66
N PRO A 802 -6.17 129.80 99.78
CA PRO A 802 -6.34 128.39 99.44
C PRO A 802 -5.06 127.77 98.84
N ARG A 803 -4.87 126.48 99.08
CA ARG A 803 -3.83 125.66 98.43
C ARG A 803 -4.45 124.68 97.45
N LYS A 804 -3.86 124.56 96.25
CA LYS A 804 -4.15 123.49 95.29
C LYS A 804 -3.52 122.20 95.81
N LEU A 805 -4.34 121.17 96.01
CA LEU A 805 -3.88 119.83 96.39
C LEU A 805 -3.65 118.99 95.14
N VAL A 806 -2.66 118.10 95.19
CA VAL A 806 -2.35 117.18 94.09
C VAL A 806 -2.24 115.77 94.63
N CYS A 807 -3.00 114.86 94.03
CA CYS A 807 -2.90 113.41 94.24
C CYS A 807 -1.65 112.91 93.52
N LYS A 808 -0.79 112.13 94.20
CA LYS A 808 0.18 111.26 93.54
C LYS A 808 -0.04 109.84 94.03
N GLY A 809 -0.30 108.93 93.10
CA GLY A 809 -0.33 107.51 93.36
C GLY A 809 0.83 106.83 92.64
N THR A 810 1.20 105.64 93.12
CA THR A 810 2.26 104.81 92.55
C THR A 810 1.75 103.38 92.52
N ASP A 811 1.94 102.70 91.40
CA ASP A 811 1.64 101.28 91.26
C ASP A 811 2.81 100.59 90.54
N ALA A 812 3.05 99.33 90.87
CA ALA A 812 4.24 98.59 90.44
C ALA A 812 4.01 97.65 89.25
N LEU A 813 2.75 97.28 88.94
CA LEU A 813 2.47 96.17 88.02
C LEU A 813 1.39 96.50 86.98
N SER A 814 0.09 96.50 87.34
CA SER A 814 -0.96 96.86 86.37
C SER A 814 -0.92 98.35 86.00
N GLY A 815 -0.35 99.18 86.87
CA GLY A 815 -0.13 100.60 86.70
C GLY A 815 -1.31 101.44 87.18
N LEU A 816 -1.09 102.73 87.41
CA LEU A 816 -2.13 103.59 87.99
C LEU A 816 -3.25 103.91 86.98
N ALA A 817 -4.50 103.60 87.32
CA ALA A 817 -5.68 104.00 86.53
C ALA A 817 -6.23 105.37 86.94
N SER A 818 -6.19 105.74 88.23
CA SER A 818 -6.53 107.09 88.67
C SER A 818 -5.95 107.47 90.04
N CYS A 819 -5.75 108.78 90.26
CA CYS A 819 -5.54 109.35 91.58
C CYS A 819 -6.37 110.64 91.68
N LYS A 820 -7.39 110.68 92.55
CA LYS A 820 -8.33 111.81 92.65
C LYS A 820 -8.38 112.35 94.08
N VAL A 821 -8.18 113.67 94.25
CA VAL A 821 -8.39 114.38 95.53
C VAL A 821 -9.77 115.05 95.53
N THR A 822 -10.55 114.79 96.57
CA THR A 822 -11.78 115.51 96.90
C THR A 822 -11.54 116.44 98.10
N THR A 823 -12.29 117.54 98.22
CA THR A 823 -12.16 118.46 99.38
C THR A 823 -13.51 118.93 99.91
N LYS A 824 -13.60 119.13 101.24
CA LYS A 824 -14.79 119.68 101.94
C LYS A 824 -14.37 120.94 102.71
N LYS A 825 -15.08 122.06 102.54
CA LYS A 825 -14.72 123.39 103.08
C LYS A 825 -15.72 123.85 104.14
N GLN A 826 -15.24 124.49 105.21
CA GLN A 826 -16.03 124.93 106.36
C GLN A 826 -15.61 126.37 106.76
N LYS A 827 -16.49 127.37 106.55
CA LYS A 827 -16.20 128.80 106.78
C LYS A 827 -16.59 129.27 108.19
N SER A 828 -15.99 130.36 108.66
CA SER A 828 -16.35 131.06 109.91
C SER A 828 -16.01 132.56 109.80
N LYS A 829 -16.50 133.40 110.73
CA LYS A 829 -16.22 134.86 110.77
C LYS A 829 -14.72 135.23 110.83
N LYS A 830 -13.81 134.31 111.18
CA LYS A 830 -12.36 134.56 111.31
C LYS A 830 -11.47 133.68 110.41
N ARG A 831 -11.91 132.47 110.03
CA ARG A 831 -11.09 131.43 109.33
C ARG A 831 -11.93 130.50 108.44
N THR A 832 -11.31 129.77 107.50
CA THR A 832 -11.95 128.66 106.73
C THR A 832 -11.09 127.40 106.82
N LEU A 833 -11.68 126.27 107.23
CA LEU A 833 -11.04 124.94 107.23
C LEU A 833 -11.35 124.20 105.91
N VAL A 834 -10.40 123.37 105.45
CA VAL A 834 -10.50 122.54 104.24
C VAL A 834 -10.02 121.13 104.58
N ARG A 835 -10.90 120.14 104.60
CA ARG A 835 -10.54 118.70 104.69
C ARG A 835 -10.37 118.11 103.30
N TRP A 836 -9.56 117.06 103.15
CA TRP A 836 -9.31 116.39 101.88
C TRP A 836 -9.18 114.87 102.01
N THR A 837 -9.55 114.17 100.94
CA THR A 837 -9.38 112.71 100.75
C THR A 837 -8.84 112.47 99.35
N ALA A 838 -7.70 111.79 99.24
CA ALA A 838 -7.21 111.18 98.02
C ALA A 838 -7.62 109.71 97.94
N THR A 839 -7.95 109.26 96.74
CA THR A 839 -8.12 107.85 96.39
C THR A 839 -7.26 107.54 95.18
N ALA A 840 -6.40 106.53 95.28
CA ALA A 840 -5.65 105.96 94.17
C ALA A 840 -6.22 104.58 93.81
N VAL A 841 -6.24 104.28 92.51
CA VAL A 841 -6.75 103.04 91.92
C VAL A 841 -5.82 102.63 90.78
N ASP A 842 -5.34 101.40 90.77
CA ASP A 842 -4.54 100.80 89.69
C ASP A 842 -5.43 100.21 88.56
N ARG A 843 -4.86 99.49 87.59
CA ARG A 843 -5.61 98.98 86.42
C ARG A 843 -6.29 97.65 86.66
N ALA A 844 -5.80 96.76 87.54
CA ALA A 844 -6.64 95.70 88.09
C ALA A 844 -7.81 96.31 88.90
N GLY A 845 -7.57 97.48 89.48
CA GLY A 845 -8.48 98.34 90.21
C GLY A 845 -8.42 98.12 91.72
N ASN A 846 -7.29 97.65 92.26
CA ASN A 846 -7.06 97.67 93.70
C ASN A 846 -7.00 99.14 94.16
N THR A 847 -7.11 99.41 95.46
CA THR A 847 -7.47 100.78 95.90
C THR A 847 -6.86 101.12 97.25
N ALA A 848 -6.35 102.34 97.35
CA ALA A 848 -5.83 102.93 98.57
C ALA A 848 -6.29 104.39 98.75
N THR A 849 -6.32 104.87 99.99
CA THR A 849 -6.78 106.22 100.33
C THR A 849 -5.84 106.93 101.31
N SER A 850 -5.78 108.27 101.21
CA SER A 850 -5.04 109.14 102.12
C SER A 850 -5.90 110.36 102.47
N THR A 851 -5.78 110.92 103.69
CA THR A 851 -6.64 112.04 104.14
C THR A 851 -5.89 113.10 104.95
N GLY A 852 -6.46 114.32 105.03
CA GLY A 852 -5.89 115.41 105.83
C GLY A 852 -6.70 116.70 105.80
N SER A 853 -6.13 117.81 106.29
CA SER A 853 -6.81 119.13 106.28
C SER A 853 -5.87 120.35 106.35
N TYR A 854 -6.35 121.55 106.03
CA TYR A 854 -5.65 122.82 106.26
C TYR A 854 -6.62 124.00 106.47
N THR A 855 -6.16 125.11 107.05
CA THR A 855 -6.97 126.31 107.38
C THR A 855 -6.52 127.56 106.61
N ILE A 856 -7.40 128.54 106.43
CA ILE A 856 -7.19 129.83 105.74
C ILE A 856 -7.65 130.99 106.65
N LYS A 857 -6.88 132.08 106.77
CA LYS A 857 -7.25 133.30 107.54
C LYS A 857 -8.04 134.33 106.70
N ALA A 858 -8.89 135.14 107.35
CA ALA A 858 -9.66 136.22 106.69
C ALA A 858 -8.88 137.56 106.59
N LYS A 859 -9.31 138.45 105.67
CA LYS A 859 -8.82 139.85 105.53
C LYS A 859 -9.73 140.84 106.27
N VAL A 860 -9.16 141.91 106.80
CA VAL A 860 -9.87 143.07 107.38
C VAL A 860 -9.92 144.22 106.36
N LYS A 861 -11.03 144.98 106.30
CA LYS A 861 -11.13 146.23 105.52
C LYS A 861 -10.85 147.44 106.43
N LYS A 862 -10.05 148.41 105.97
CA LYS A 862 -10.00 149.76 106.54
C LYS A 862 -11.23 150.59 106.11
N ARG A 863 -11.58 151.61 106.89
CA ARG A 863 -12.28 152.83 106.41
C ARG A 863 -11.24 153.96 106.26
N ARG A 864 -11.64 155.09 105.65
CA ARG A 864 -10.77 156.27 105.45
C ARG A 864 -10.14 156.69 106.77
#